data_AF-A0A1I3IKD3-F1
#
_entry.id   AF-A0A1I3IKD3-F1
#
_cell.length_a   1.000
_cell.length_b   1.000
_cell.length_c   1.000
_cell.angle_alpha   90.00
_cell.angle_beta   90.00
_cell.angle_gamma   90.00
#
_symmetry.space_group_name_H-M   'P 1'
#
loop_
_entity.id
_entity.type
_entity.pdbx_description
1 polymer ?
#
loop_
_entity_poly.entity_id
_entity_poly.type
_entity_poly.pdbx_seq_one_letter_code
_entity_poly.pdbx_strand_id
1 'polypeptide(L)'
;MATLPPITYYWRPAGAADDAWLADPDGSFAPGVGAAVEVVSVGPSRPAFITADSAPSLVEPLADLGVAPGAPMSVDLAAAFSGTNLAFSVVSGPAGASVSGGTLSWTPAGEQTVEIVVRAANAAGWAQDAFTVNVSAAAAIPVAMTPMEAVHGATLVASAAGYLPAGAFSYTLVSAPAEATGVSLDAATGRLSAMMPASGALSAPFVIRATGETIHDLSLSVDLVAGWSYGAAVAVGDSITAGGSGGVTSWVDDVLVAQWGATADNNGAGGSVLQGSLADGGAPLPSNLMSVFVSRSLPAGAEAIVCAYGFNDARYTLAEATFNAQAYARDLRSALRRWLVRYGRENIWLATPFWISDTGLVTAYDPAFAGRTRAWFEGYVEACRTVAAEFGVKLVDAYEIGYPATTVDDIHPTAAAQAALVAAFGAPKRPALAVSTAAPVGGDETITVPPGGAAYLVAADGTTETALVEGANAMPAGSHLVVWSDGGRWEVGAIAVTSSDPTAGMTQTTTWTAGAAFSNLRPTQTALTVRFTATRAAGDHGVLWEAGGSAYGACCVIHDDGGVDRLTLVMGYSNGSHVSAADLAVISTPAPTGTFEVVISGDCLGGQKAALYIDGTLAGVDSVAAAYLTGNRNGGLAQVWDEIPSNPAGWSAEGDGLNTMVSEAAIFAGQATAAVTS
;
A
#
# COMPACT_ATOMS: atom_id res chain seq x y z
N MET A 1 -86.81 66.89 21.85
CA MET A 1 -86.72 65.48 21.44
C MET A 1 -87.99 65.14 20.70
N ALA A 2 -87.92 64.90 19.39
CA ALA A 2 -89.02 64.27 18.67
C ALA A 2 -88.95 62.78 19.01
N THR A 3 -89.95 62.25 19.70
CA THR A 3 -90.11 60.81 19.91
C THR A 3 -90.31 60.17 18.53
N LEU A 4 -89.35 59.35 18.11
CA LEU A 4 -89.55 58.46 16.97
C LEU A 4 -90.73 57.52 17.29
N PRO A 5 -91.59 57.21 16.33
CA PRO A 5 -92.70 56.29 16.56
C PRO A 5 -92.16 54.91 16.98
N PRO A 6 -92.90 54.17 17.82
CA PRO A 6 -92.49 52.84 18.26
C PRO A 6 -92.28 51.93 17.04
N ILE A 7 -91.13 51.27 17.00
CA ILE A 7 -90.82 50.28 15.95
C ILE A 7 -91.72 49.08 16.20
N THR A 8 -92.67 48.84 15.31
CA THR A 8 -93.47 47.60 15.32
C THR A 8 -92.69 46.53 14.55
N TYR A 9 -92.39 45.42 15.20
CA TYR A 9 -91.77 44.27 14.55
C TYR A 9 -92.86 43.34 14.03
N TYR A 10 -92.69 42.91 12.78
CA TYR A 10 -93.52 41.87 12.18
C TYR A 10 -92.65 40.64 11.95
N TRP A 11 -93.21 39.47 12.23
CA TRP A 11 -92.53 38.21 11.97
C TRP A 11 -93.45 37.20 11.28
N ARG A 12 -92.83 36.28 10.54
CA ARG A 12 -93.48 35.08 10.00
C ARG A 12 -92.49 33.91 9.92
N PRO A 13 -92.97 32.65 9.91
CA PRO A 13 -92.13 31.50 9.56
C PRO A 13 -91.57 31.63 8.13
N ALA A 14 -90.31 31.24 7.92
CA ALA A 14 -89.69 31.28 6.60
C ALA A 14 -90.48 30.43 5.58
N GLY A 15 -90.92 31.03 4.47
CA GLY A 15 -91.68 30.37 3.39
C GLY A 15 -93.21 30.41 3.51
N ALA A 16 -93.77 31.04 4.55
CA ALA A 16 -95.22 31.26 4.68
C ALA A 16 -95.74 32.32 3.70
N ALA A 17 -97.05 32.29 3.39
CA ALA A 17 -97.70 33.28 2.53
C ALA A 17 -97.58 34.71 3.10
N ASP A 18 -97.59 35.71 2.21
CA ASP A 18 -97.36 37.13 2.56
C ASP A 18 -98.44 37.75 3.46
N ASP A 19 -99.55 37.07 3.73
CA ASP A 19 -100.63 37.52 4.63
C ASP A 19 -100.49 36.98 6.07
N ALA A 20 -99.48 36.16 6.36
CA ALA A 20 -99.30 35.51 7.67
C ALA A 20 -98.46 36.32 8.69
N TRP A 21 -98.33 37.64 8.53
CA TRP A 21 -97.54 38.47 9.44
C TRP A 21 -98.27 38.73 10.75
N LEU A 22 -97.63 38.39 11.87
CA LEU A 22 -98.12 38.70 13.20
C LEU A 22 -97.38 39.94 13.74
N ALA A 23 -98.14 40.93 14.20
CA ALA A 23 -97.58 42.12 14.82
C ALA A 23 -97.23 41.84 16.28
N ASP A 24 -96.00 42.15 16.68
CA ASP A 24 -95.58 42.18 18.08
C ASP A 24 -95.20 43.61 18.46
N PRO A 25 -96.15 44.39 19.01
CA PRO A 25 -95.92 45.80 19.33
C PRO A 25 -94.94 46.01 20.49
N ASP A 26 -94.65 44.96 21.27
CA ASP A 26 -93.88 45.06 22.51
C ASP A 26 -92.47 44.43 22.38
N GLY A 27 -92.17 43.78 21.24
CA GLY A 27 -90.88 43.18 20.93
C GLY A 27 -90.50 41.99 21.82
N SER A 28 -91.50 41.32 22.42
CA SER A 28 -91.31 40.27 23.41
C SER A 28 -91.28 38.85 22.84
N PHE A 29 -91.35 38.70 21.51
CA PHE A 29 -91.35 37.40 20.86
C PHE A 29 -90.03 36.63 21.01
N ALA A 30 -90.11 35.44 21.61
CA ALA A 30 -89.05 34.44 21.63
C ALA A 30 -89.50 33.23 20.78
N PRO A 31 -88.99 33.05 19.55
CA PRO A 31 -89.32 31.85 18.78
C PRO A 31 -88.78 30.63 19.52
N GLY A 32 -89.60 29.58 19.62
CA GLY A 32 -89.12 28.27 20.07
C GLY A 32 -87.95 27.81 19.19
N VAL A 33 -86.93 27.24 19.83
CA VAL A 33 -85.69 26.76 19.20
C VAL A 33 -86.00 25.88 17.99
N GLY A 34 -85.46 26.21 16.82
CA GLY A 34 -85.46 25.36 15.62
C GLY A 34 -86.29 25.81 14.42
N ALA A 35 -86.96 26.97 14.47
CA ALA A 35 -87.65 27.53 13.29
C ALA A 35 -86.89 28.75 12.72
N ALA A 36 -86.65 28.76 11.41
CA ALA A 36 -86.20 29.96 10.70
C ALA A 36 -87.37 30.96 10.63
N VAL A 37 -87.15 32.18 11.13
CA VAL A 37 -88.17 33.25 11.17
C VAL A 37 -87.66 34.43 10.34
N GLU A 38 -88.51 34.97 9.47
CA GLU A 38 -88.27 36.27 8.83
C GLU A 38 -88.80 37.39 9.72
N VAL A 39 -87.97 38.39 10.02
CA VAL A 39 -88.35 39.57 10.80
C VAL A 39 -88.18 40.81 9.93
N VAL A 40 -89.21 41.65 9.88
CA VAL A 40 -89.19 42.93 9.16
C VAL A 40 -89.49 44.06 10.13
N SER A 41 -88.59 45.04 10.20
CA SER A 41 -88.87 46.35 10.81
C SER A 41 -89.16 47.36 9.71
N VAL A 42 -90.22 48.16 9.83
CA VAL A 42 -90.51 49.20 8.83
C VAL A 42 -89.72 50.47 9.18
N GLY A 43 -88.53 50.60 8.59
CA GLY A 43 -87.61 51.75 8.65
C GLY A 43 -86.49 51.63 7.60
N PRO A 44 -85.83 52.72 7.16
CA PRO A 44 -85.14 52.82 5.86
C PRO A 44 -83.79 52.07 5.73
N SER A 45 -83.52 51.04 6.53
CA SER A 45 -82.28 50.24 6.45
C SER A 45 -82.57 48.80 6.03
N ARG A 46 -81.80 48.33 5.04
CA ARG A 46 -81.82 46.98 4.44
C ARG A 46 -82.00 45.84 5.47
N PRO A 47 -82.66 44.72 5.08
CA PRO A 47 -82.73 43.53 5.91
C PRO A 47 -81.31 43.06 6.29
N ALA A 48 -81.04 42.99 7.59
CA ALA A 48 -79.85 42.33 8.11
C ALA A 48 -80.19 40.85 8.32
N PHE A 49 -79.58 39.98 7.52
CA PHE A 49 -79.64 38.54 7.73
C PHE A 49 -78.71 38.20 8.90
N ILE A 50 -79.27 37.81 10.05
CA ILE A 50 -78.49 37.16 11.11
C ILE A 50 -78.52 35.67 10.79
N THR A 51 -77.50 35.17 10.12
CA THR A 51 -77.30 33.72 9.99
C THR A 51 -76.81 33.20 11.34
N ALA A 52 -77.57 32.30 11.96
CA ALA A 52 -77.14 31.66 13.20
C ALA A 52 -75.86 30.85 12.97
N ASP A 53 -74.95 30.84 13.95
CA ASP A 53 -73.74 30.04 13.86
C ASP A 53 -74.08 28.54 13.77
N SER A 54 -73.37 27.80 12.93
CA SER A 54 -73.43 26.34 12.95
C SER A 54 -72.56 25.81 14.09
N ALA A 55 -73.13 24.91 14.91
CA ALA A 55 -72.43 24.32 16.04
C ALA A 55 -71.16 23.58 15.58
N PRO A 56 -70.04 23.67 16.32
CA PRO A 56 -68.81 23.03 15.92
C PRO A 56 -68.95 21.51 15.91
N SER A 57 -68.39 20.84 14.91
CA SER A 57 -68.32 19.37 14.82
C SER A 57 -66.94 18.93 14.36
N LEU A 58 -66.44 17.84 14.93
CA LEU A 58 -65.25 17.17 14.41
C LEU A 58 -65.55 16.65 13.00
N VAL A 59 -64.68 16.95 12.04
CA VAL A 59 -64.75 16.47 10.66
C VAL A 59 -63.95 15.18 10.55
N GLU A 60 -62.70 15.22 11.02
CA GLU A 60 -61.80 14.07 11.13
C GLU A 60 -60.94 14.20 12.39
N PRO A 61 -60.60 13.08 13.05
CA PRO A 61 -59.67 13.09 14.19
C PRO A 61 -58.27 13.59 13.79
N LEU A 62 -57.65 14.34 14.68
CA LEU A 62 -56.25 14.74 14.61
C LEU A 62 -55.36 13.52 14.71
N ALA A 63 -54.37 13.42 13.81
CA ALA A 63 -53.43 12.32 13.79
C ALA A 63 -52.34 12.48 14.85
N ASP A 64 -51.89 11.36 15.40
CA ASP A 64 -50.71 11.31 16.26
C ASP A 64 -49.45 11.79 15.51
N LEU A 65 -48.53 12.44 16.22
CA LEU A 65 -47.33 13.04 15.65
C LEU A 65 -46.05 12.50 16.29
N GLY A 66 -45.01 12.30 15.47
CA GLY A 66 -43.65 12.06 15.91
C GLY A 66 -42.81 13.31 15.75
N VAL A 67 -42.08 13.72 16.79
CA VAL A 67 -41.19 14.89 16.76
C VAL A 67 -39.87 14.62 17.47
N ALA A 68 -38.80 15.30 17.06
CA ALA A 68 -37.53 15.25 17.77
C ALA A 68 -37.52 16.23 18.97
N PRO A 69 -36.81 15.92 20.07
CA PRO A 69 -36.57 16.88 21.14
C PRO A 69 -35.97 18.19 20.59
N GLY A 70 -36.50 19.33 21.02
CA GLY A 70 -36.06 20.67 20.61
C GLY A 70 -36.60 21.16 19.25
N ALA A 71 -37.26 20.30 18.46
CA ALA A 71 -37.82 20.69 17.17
C ALA A 71 -39.21 21.35 17.33
N PRO A 72 -39.46 22.56 16.78
CA PRO A 72 -40.79 23.17 16.84
C PRO A 72 -41.79 22.37 15.98
N MET A 73 -43.00 22.13 16.51
CA MET A 73 -44.13 21.57 15.78
C MET A 73 -45.24 22.60 15.57
N SER A 74 -45.99 22.41 14.49
CA SER A 74 -47.15 23.23 14.11
C SER A 74 -48.26 22.33 13.57
N VAL A 75 -49.49 22.50 14.05
CA VAL A 75 -50.68 21.73 13.61
C VAL A 75 -51.81 22.68 13.27
N ASP A 76 -52.35 22.57 12.06
CA ASP A 76 -53.53 23.33 11.64
C ASP A 76 -54.81 22.64 12.15
N LEU A 77 -55.55 23.35 13.02
CA LEU A 77 -56.79 22.85 13.62
C LEU A 77 -58.02 23.18 12.76
N ALA A 78 -57.92 24.13 11.83
CA ALA A 78 -59.07 24.62 11.08
C ALA A 78 -59.66 23.54 10.15
N ALA A 79 -58.83 22.60 9.70
CA ALA A 79 -59.28 21.47 8.87
C ALA A 79 -59.99 20.36 9.68
N ALA A 80 -59.69 20.23 10.97
CA ALA A 80 -60.25 19.16 11.81
C ALA A 80 -61.67 19.47 12.29
N PHE A 81 -62.08 20.74 12.33
CA PHE A 81 -63.38 21.16 12.86
C PHE A 81 -64.20 21.93 11.82
N SER A 82 -65.48 21.59 11.72
CA SER A 82 -66.48 22.34 10.95
C SER A 82 -67.28 23.25 11.88
N GLY A 83 -67.90 24.28 11.32
CA GLY A 83 -68.67 25.29 12.06
C GLY A 83 -68.37 26.70 11.54
N THR A 84 -69.12 27.70 11.99
CA THR A 84 -68.85 29.11 11.67
C THR A 84 -68.22 29.81 12.86
N ASN A 85 -67.37 30.81 12.60
CA ASN A 85 -66.79 31.69 13.63
C ASN A 85 -66.10 30.92 14.80
N LEU A 86 -65.32 29.90 14.47
CA LEU A 86 -64.66 29.05 15.47
C LEU A 86 -63.49 29.76 16.16
N ALA A 87 -63.46 29.67 17.49
CA ALA A 87 -62.31 29.99 18.32
C ALA A 87 -61.65 28.70 18.84
N PHE A 88 -60.33 28.60 18.73
CA PHE A 88 -59.56 27.42 19.09
C PHE A 88 -58.76 27.62 20.38
N SER A 89 -58.65 26.57 21.20
CA SER A 89 -57.88 26.60 22.46
C SER A 89 -57.29 25.24 22.79
N VAL A 90 -56.19 25.23 23.55
CA VAL A 90 -55.65 24.03 24.19
C VAL A 90 -56.38 23.81 25.51
N VAL A 91 -56.95 22.62 25.68
CA VAL A 91 -57.69 22.21 26.88
C VAL A 91 -56.74 21.58 27.89
N SER A 92 -55.88 20.69 27.42
CA SER A 92 -54.77 20.10 28.18
C SER A 92 -53.62 19.76 27.24
N GLY A 93 -52.39 19.83 27.76
CA GLY A 93 -51.19 19.57 26.99
C GLY A 93 -49.93 19.96 27.77
N PRO A 94 -48.74 19.82 27.15
CA PRO A 94 -47.48 20.14 27.78
C PRO A 94 -47.31 21.65 27.96
N ALA A 95 -46.48 22.05 28.93
CA ALA A 95 -46.14 23.44 29.13
C ALA A 95 -45.53 24.05 27.84
N GLY A 96 -46.02 25.23 27.46
CA GLY A 96 -45.58 25.94 26.25
C GLY A 96 -46.37 25.61 24.98
N ALA A 97 -47.30 24.63 25.00
CA ALA A 97 -48.23 24.44 23.90
C ALA A 97 -49.25 25.59 23.85
N SER A 98 -49.44 26.19 22.68
CA SER A 98 -50.34 27.34 22.51
C SER A 98 -51.04 27.33 21.16
N VAL A 99 -52.22 27.95 21.05
CA VAL A 99 -52.97 28.08 19.80
C VAL A 99 -53.12 29.55 19.43
N SER A 100 -52.83 29.88 18.18
CA SER A 100 -53.04 31.21 17.61
C SER A 100 -53.55 31.09 16.18
N GLY A 101 -54.63 31.79 15.84
CA GLY A 101 -55.18 31.80 14.48
C GLY A 101 -55.63 30.43 13.94
N GLY A 102 -55.94 29.47 14.82
CA GLY A 102 -56.28 28.09 14.44
C GLY A 102 -55.07 27.16 14.32
N THR A 103 -53.85 27.62 14.58
CA THR A 103 -52.65 26.80 14.56
C THR A 103 -52.15 26.53 15.98
N LEU A 104 -51.97 25.25 16.32
CA LEU A 104 -51.27 24.82 17.54
C LEU A 104 -49.76 24.86 17.31
N SER A 105 -48.99 25.39 18.26
CA SER A 105 -47.53 25.38 18.23
C SER A 105 -46.95 24.93 19.57
N TRP A 106 -45.88 24.12 19.51
CA TRP A 106 -45.16 23.63 20.68
C TRP A 106 -43.71 23.25 20.32
N THR A 107 -42.77 23.38 21.26
CA THR A 107 -41.40 22.88 21.13
C THR A 107 -41.10 21.99 22.35
N PRO A 108 -40.93 20.66 22.17
CA PRO A 108 -40.66 19.77 23.28
C PRO A 108 -39.23 19.95 23.79
N ALA A 109 -39.04 19.97 25.11
CA ALA A 109 -37.72 20.15 25.71
C ALA A 109 -36.87 18.86 25.80
N GLY A 110 -37.52 17.69 25.71
CA GLY A 110 -36.88 16.37 25.88
C GLY A 110 -37.77 15.25 25.36
N GLU A 111 -37.28 14.02 25.43
CA GLU A 111 -38.04 12.83 25.05
C GLU A 111 -39.22 12.60 26.01
N GLN A 112 -40.40 12.40 25.44
CA GLN A 112 -41.66 12.23 26.17
C GLN A 112 -42.78 11.84 25.21
N THR A 113 -43.79 11.16 25.72
CA THR A 113 -45.07 10.98 25.02
C THR A 113 -46.12 11.81 25.74
N VAL A 114 -46.79 12.71 25.03
CA VAL A 114 -47.78 13.62 25.62
C VAL A 114 -49.05 13.65 24.77
N GLU A 115 -50.21 13.55 25.41
CA GLU A 115 -51.51 13.78 24.77
C GLU A 115 -51.86 15.28 24.81
N ILE A 116 -52.28 15.84 23.68
CA ILE A 116 -52.76 17.21 23.56
C ILE A 116 -54.24 17.18 23.21
N VAL A 117 -55.04 17.88 24.01
CA VAL A 117 -56.48 18.03 23.80
C VAL A 117 -56.77 19.45 23.37
N VAL A 118 -57.47 19.62 22.25
CA VAL A 118 -57.85 20.93 21.70
C VAL A 118 -59.37 21.07 21.63
N ARG A 119 -59.86 22.31 21.64
CA ARG A 119 -61.28 22.65 21.55
C ARG A 119 -61.53 23.71 20.49
N ALA A 120 -62.56 23.51 19.67
CA ALA A 120 -63.20 24.52 18.83
C ALA A 120 -64.54 24.93 19.45
N ALA A 121 -64.80 26.23 19.60
CA ALA A 121 -66.02 26.76 20.20
C ALA A 121 -66.55 28.00 19.48
N ASN A 122 -67.88 28.17 19.49
CA ASN A 122 -68.58 29.39 19.06
C ASN A 122 -69.86 29.60 19.90
N ALA A 123 -70.74 30.52 19.51
CA ALA A 123 -71.97 30.81 20.23
C ALA A 123 -73.00 29.65 20.21
N ALA A 124 -72.90 28.74 19.25
CA ALA A 124 -73.80 27.60 19.07
C ALA A 124 -73.34 26.32 19.79
N GLY A 125 -72.08 26.24 20.23
CA GLY A 125 -71.58 25.09 20.99
C GLY A 125 -70.05 24.93 20.95
N TRP A 126 -69.58 23.72 21.26
CA TRP A 126 -68.16 23.35 21.20
C TRP A 126 -67.96 21.88 20.82
N ALA A 127 -66.80 21.60 20.24
CA ALA A 127 -66.29 20.25 19.95
C ALA A 127 -64.82 20.14 20.40
N GLN A 128 -64.38 18.92 20.73
CA GLN A 128 -63.03 18.63 21.19
C GLN A 128 -62.45 17.43 20.46
N ASP A 129 -61.12 17.38 20.43
CA ASP A 129 -60.37 16.22 19.97
C ASP A 129 -59.03 16.10 20.70
N ALA A 130 -58.46 14.89 20.70
CA ALA A 130 -57.21 14.55 21.36
C ALA A 130 -56.29 13.76 20.43
N PHE A 131 -54.99 14.06 20.48
CA PHE A 131 -53.97 13.31 19.74
C PHE A 131 -52.68 13.22 20.54
N THR A 132 -51.87 12.20 20.23
CA THR A 132 -50.62 11.91 20.93
C THR A 132 -49.42 12.46 20.17
N VAL A 133 -48.50 13.08 20.90
CA VAL A 133 -47.19 13.50 20.38
C VAL A 133 -46.10 12.64 21.03
N ASN A 134 -45.44 11.82 20.20
CA ASN A 134 -44.28 11.02 20.58
C ASN A 134 -43.00 11.81 20.28
N VAL A 135 -42.30 12.22 21.34
CA VAL A 135 -41.01 12.90 21.26
C VAL A 135 -39.90 11.89 21.55
N SER A 136 -39.12 11.55 20.54
CA SER A 136 -38.00 10.61 20.64
C SER A 136 -36.80 11.13 19.85
N ALA A 137 -35.57 10.91 20.35
CA ALA A 137 -34.38 11.20 19.57
C ALA A 137 -34.39 10.40 18.26
N ALA A 138 -33.92 11.01 17.19
CA ALA A 138 -33.67 10.30 15.94
C ALA A 138 -32.67 9.17 16.21
N ALA A 139 -32.96 7.97 15.72
CA ALA A 139 -32.03 6.86 15.82
C ALA A 139 -30.72 7.23 15.11
N ALA A 140 -29.59 7.08 15.80
CA ALA A 140 -28.29 7.29 15.19
C ALA A 140 -28.02 6.21 14.13
N ILE A 141 -27.49 6.61 12.98
CA ILE A 141 -27.08 5.69 11.93
C ILE A 141 -25.69 5.15 12.33
N PRO A 142 -25.54 3.83 12.57
CA PRO A 142 -24.23 3.26 12.90
C PRO A 142 -23.32 3.30 11.66
N VAL A 143 -22.09 3.77 11.85
CA VAL A 143 -21.04 3.78 10.82
C VAL A 143 -19.83 3.05 11.39
N ALA A 144 -19.48 1.91 10.80
CA ALA A 144 -18.24 1.21 11.16
C ALA A 144 -17.06 1.92 10.49
N MET A 145 -16.09 2.35 11.28
CA MET A 145 -14.80 2.78 10.75
C MET A 145 -13.95 1.55 10.46
N THR A 146 -13.10 1.62 9.44
CA THR A 146 -12.08 0.60 9.20
C THR A 146 -11.21 0.45 10.45
N PRO A 147 -10.94 -0.78 10.94
CA PRO A 147 -10.04 -0.99 12.06
C PRO A 147 -8.70 -0.30 11.83
N MET A 148 -8.17 0.33 12.88
CA MET A 148 -6.86 0.98 12.87
C MET A 148 -5.87 0.20 13.71
N GLU A 149 -4.62 0.10 13.27
CA GLU A 149 -3.56 -0.45 14.12
C GLU A 149 -2.93 0.66 14.98
N ALA A 150 -2.70 0.38 16.26
CA ALA A 150 -1.95 1.25 17.16
C ALA A 150 -0.92 0.48 17.98
N VAL A 151 0.18 1.15 18.33
CA VAL A 151 1.27 0.54 19.10
C VAL A 151 0.98 0.68 20.59
N HIS A 152 1.28 -0.37 21.36
CA HIS A 152 1.22 -0.32 22.82
C HIS A 152 1.99 0.88 23.38
N GLY A 153 1.36 1.63 24.30
CA GLY A 153 1.96 2.80 24.97
C GLY A 153 2.09 4.05 24.10
N ALA A 154 1.70 4.02 22.82
CA ALA A 154 1.78 5.17 21.91
C ALA A 154 0.50 6.01 21.93
N THR A 155 0.61 7.26 21.45
CA THR A 155 -0.56 8.11 21.21
C THR A 155 -1.19 7.79 19.85
N LEU A 156 -2.45 7.38 19.85
CA LEU A 156 -3.32 7.28 18.69
C LEU A 156 -3.87 8.66 18.32
N VAL A 157 -3.82 9.01 17.04
CA VAL A 157 -4.53 10.17 16.47
C VAL A 157 -5.39 9.69 15.30
N ALA A 158 -6.69 9.96 15.34
CA ALA A 158 -7.65 9.56 14.31
C ALA A 158 -8.62 10.71 13.99
N SER A 159 -9.27 10.68 12.84
CA SER A 159 -10.29 11.67 12.46
C SER A 159 -11.58 10.98 11.98
N ALA A 160 -12.71 11.39 12.57
CA ALA A 160 -14.04 10.91 12.20
C ALA A 160 -14.57 11.55 10.91
N ALA A 161 -14.07 12.72 10.52
CA ALA A 161 -14.63 13.52 9.43
C ALA A 161 -14.56 12.84 8.05
N GLY A 162 -13.58 11.96 7.83
CA GLY A 162 -13.40 11.25 6.55
C GLY A 162 -14.40 10.12 6.29
N TYR A 163 -15.22 9.74 7.28
CA TYR A 163 -16.13 8.58 7.20
C TYR A 163 -17.60 8.99 7.00
N LEU A 164 -17.90 10.28 6.99
CA LEU A 164 -19.25 10.81 6.85
C LEU A 164 -19.43 11.46 5.47
N PRO A 165 -20.67 11.52 4.95
CA PRO A 165 -20.97 12.33 3.77
C PRO A 165 -20.60 13.80 4.02
N ALA A 166 -20.36 14.56 2.95
CA ALA A 166 -20.03 15.98 3.05
C ALA A 166 -21.15 16.75 3.79
N GLY A 167 -20.82 17.42 4.89
CA GLY A 167 -21.76 18.16 5.73
C GLY A 167 -21.09 18.82 6.94
N ALA A 168 -21.78 19.76 7.57
CA ALA A 168 -21.34 20.37 8.83
C ALA A 168 -21.80 19.50 10.01
N PHE A 169 -20.85 18.87 10.69
CA PHE A 169 -21.12 18.05 11.88
C PHE A 169 -20.41 18.63 13.10
N SER A 170 -21.05 18.51 14.26
CA SER A 170 -20.37 18.62 15.56
C SER A 170 -20.14 17.23 16.13
N TYR A 171 -18.95 17.02 16.69
CA TYR A 171 -18.50 15.72 17.18
C TYR A 171 -18.46 15.68 18.71
N THR A 172 -19.00 14.61 19.28
CA THR A 172 -18.96 14.34 20.72
C THR A 172 -18.50 12.91 20.97
N LEU A 173 -17.63 12.70 21.96
CA LEU A 173 -17.21 11.37 22.37
C LEU A 173 -18.31 10.74 23.22
N VAL A 174 -18.84 9.61 22.77
CA VAL A 174 -19.89 8.85 23.48
C VAL A 174 -19.26 7.89 24.47
N SER A 175 -18.25 7.15 24.03
CA SER A 175 -17.50 6.22 24.89
C SER A 175 -16.07 6.03 24.40
N ALA A 176 -15.20 5.66 25.32
CA ALA A 176 -13.83 5.24 25.05
C ALA A 176 -13.50 3.98 25.87
N PRO A 177 -12.59 3.12 25.38
CA PRO A 177 -12.09 1.99 26.16
C PRO A 177 -11.42 2.47 27.46
N ALA A 178 -11.61 1.72 28.53
CA ALA A 178 -11.12 2.08 29.87
C ALA A 178 -9.58 2.07 29.97
N GLU A 179 -8.93 1.31 29.10
CA GLU A 179 -7.48 1.17 29.06
C GLU A 179 -6.79 2.35 28.36
N ALA A 180 -7.53 3.12 27.56
CA ALA A 180 -7.01 4.31 26.91
C ALA A 180 -6.99 5.50 27.88
N THR A 181 -5.89 6.25 27.89
CA THR A 181 -5.72 7.43 28.77
C THR A 181 -5.52 8.70 27.94
N GLY A 182 -5.68 9.88 28.55
CA GLY A 182 -5.50 11.16 27.86
C GLY A 182 -6.43 11.36 26.66
N VAL A 183 -7.62 10.74 26.69
CA VAL A 183 -8.58 10.80 25.58
C VAL A 183 -9.12 12.22 25.43
N SER A 184 -8.98 12.78 24.23
CA SER A 184 -9.53 14.08 23.84
C SER A 184 -10.12 14.01 22.43
N LEU A 185 -11.18 14.78 22.20
CA LEU A 185 -11.85 14.90 20.91
C LEU A 185 -12.05 16.39 20.60
N ASP A 186 -11.63 16.82 19.42
CA ASP A 186 -11.97 18.14 18.89
C ASP A 186 -13.38 18.11 18.30
N ALA A 187 -14.29 18.88 18.89
CA ALA A 187 -15.70 18.91 18.53
C ALA A 187 -16.01 19.51 17.15
N ALA A 188 -15.08 20.28 16.57
CA ALA A 188 -15.24 20.88 15.25
C ALA A 188 -14.62 20.02 14.15
N THR A 189 -13.46 19.41 14.42
CA THR A 189 -12.72 18.65 13.41
C THR A 189 -12.94 17.14 13.48
N GLY A 190 -13.53 16.63 14.57
CA GLY A 190 -13.68 15.19 14.80
C GLY A 190 -12.35 14.47 15.04
N ARG A 191 -11.30 15.22 15.39
CA ARG A 191 -9.96 14.67 15.66
C ARG A 191 -9.92 14.08 17.07
N LEU A 192 -9.77 12.77 17.15
CA LEU A 192 -9.56 11.99 18.38
C LEU A 192 -8.06 11.88 18.67
N SER A 193 -7.66 12.05 19.93
CA SER A 193 -6.32 11.76 20.44
C SER A 193 -6.43 10.95 21.73
N ALA A 194 -5.71 9.84 21.84
CA ALA A 194 -5.72 8.98 23.03
C ALA A 194 -4.39 8.23 23.19
N MET A 195 -3.90 8.05 24.42
CA MET A 195 -2.75 7.21 24.73
C MET A 195 -3.21 5.76 24.92
N MET A 196 -2.64 4.84 24.13
CA MET A 196 -2.94 3.40 24.17
C MET A 196 -2.28 2.74 25.39
N PRO A 197 -2.86 1.65 25.94
CA PRO A 197 -2.25 0.95 27.05
C PRO A 197 -0.89 0.37 26.66
N ALA A 198 0.00 0.25 27.64
CA ALA A 198 1.34 -0.33 27.43
C ALA A 198 1.31 -1.85 27.13
N SER A 199 0.19 -2.53 27.38
CA SER A 199 -0.04 -3.93 27.05
C SER A 199 -1.53 -4.29 27.05
N GLY A 200 -1.88 -5.42 26.43
CA GLY A 200 -3.25 -5.94 26.38
C GLY A 200 -4.06 -5.38 25.21
N ALA A 201 -5.27 -5.91 25.02
CA ALA A 201 -6.23 -5.44 24.03
C ALA A 201 -7.15 -4.37 24.63
N LEU A 202 -7.74 -3.52 23.78
CA LEU A 202 -8.81 -2.62 24.22
C LEU A 202 -10.08 -3.43 24.47
N SER A 203 -10.79 -3.12 25.56
CA SER A 203 -12.03 -3.82 25.92
C SER A 203 -13.24 -3.40 25.06
N ALA A 204 -13.16 -2.25 24.39
CA ALA A 204 -14.23 -1.66 23.58
C ALA A 204 -13.68 -0.72 22.50
N PRO A 205 -14.45 -0.43 21.44
CA PRO A 205 -14.10 0.61 20.47
C PRO A 205 -14.27 2.01 21.06
N PHE A 206 -13.66 3.01 20.43
CA PHE A 206 -14.08 4.40 20.61
C PHE A 206 -15.40 4.61 19.87
N VAL A 207 -16.35 5.30 20.52
CA VAL A 207 -17.62 5.67 19.88
C VAL A 207 -17.71 7.19 19.82
N ILE A 208 -17.78 7.73 18.61
CA ILE A 208 -17.89 9.16 18.33
C ILE A 208 -19.26 9.41 17.72
N ARG A 209 -20.01 10.35 18.28
CA ARG A 209 -21.28 10.81 17.71
C ARG A 209 -21.06 12.07 16.90
N ALA A 210 -21.49 12.05 15.66
CA ALA A 210 -21.54 13.21 14.78
C ALA A 210 -22.99 13.69 14.64
N THR A 211 -23.22 14.95 14.98
CA THR A 211 -24.55 15.58 14.96
C THR A 211 -24.59 16.66 13.88
N GLY A 212 -25.41 16.44 12.86
CA GLY A 212 -25.74 17.40 11.80
C GLY A 212 -27.24 17.37 11.52
N GLU A 213 -27.66 17.42 10.25
CA GLU A 213 -29.06 17.17 9.86
C GLU A 213 -29.51 15.74 10.20
N THR A 214 -28.55 14.80 10.20
CA THR A 214 -28.68 13.42 10.67
C THR A 214 -27.68 13.16 11.80
N ILE A 215 -27.97 12.14 12.62
CA ILE A 215 -27.09 11.69 13.70
C ILE A 215 -26.39 10.40 13.26
N HIS A 216 -25.06 10.35 13.41
CA HIS A 216 -24.25 9.16 13.12
C HIS A 216 -23.44 8.76 14.36
N ASP A 217 -23.40 7.46 14.66
CA ASP A 217 -22.50 6.90 15.67
C ASP A 217 -21.39 6.12 14.96
N LEU A 218 -20.16 6.62 15.07
CA LEU A 218 -18.97 6.02 14.49
C LEU A 218 -18.27 5.13 15.52
N SER A 219 -18.10 3.85 15.20
CA SER A 219 -17.28 2.93 16.00
C SER A 219 -15.91 2.75 15.38
N LEU A 220 -14.87 3.12 16.13
CA LEU A 220 -13.47 2.89 15.80
C LEU A 220 -12.91 1.73 16.63
N SER A 221 -12.70 0.59 15.97
CA SER A 221 -11.94 -0.53 16.51
C SER A 221 -10.45 -0.27 16.31
N VAL A 222 -9.64 -0.57 17.34
CA VAL A 222 -8.19 -0.41 17.28
C VAL A 222 -7.52 -1.74 17.63
N ASP A 223 -6.75 -2.26 16.70
CA ASP A 223 -5.92 -3.44 16.90
C ASP A 223 -4.58 -3.01 17.50
N LEU A 224 -4.34 -3.46 18.72
CA LEU A 224 -3.12 -3.14 19.45
C LEU A 224 -2.02 -4.14 19.09
N VAL A 225 -0.92 -3.61 18.55
CA VAL A 225 0.26 -4.39 18.21
C VAL A 225 1.35 -4.15 19.25
N ALA A 226 2.03 -5.23 19.65
CA ALA A 226 3.22 -5.15 20.47
C ALA A 226 4.25 -4.24 19.78
N GLY A 227 4.89 -3.34 20.54
CA GLY A 227 5.91 -2.44 20.02
C GLY A 227 6.95 -3.22 19.23
N TRP A 228 7.05 -2.90 17.95
CA TRP A 228 8.10 -3.48 17.13
C TRP A 228 9.43 -2.88 17.59
N SER A 229 10.43 -3.72 17.81
CA SER A 229 11.78 -3.30 18.15
C SER A 229 12.74 -3.81 17.09
N TYR A 230 13.68 -2.98 16.69
CA TYR A 230 14.81 -3.45 15.88
C TYR A 230 15.79 -4.19 16.77
N GLY A 231 16.40 -5.27 16.29
CA GLY A 231 17.53 -5.91 16.98
C GLY A 231 18.75 -4.98 17.02
N ALA A 232 19.08 -4.38 15.87
CA ALA A 232 20.12 -3.38 15.74
C ALA A 232 19.76 -2.31 14.70
N ALA A 233 20.13 -1.07 14.94
CA ALA A 233 19.92 0.05 14.03
C ALA A 233 21.18 0.93 13.97
N VAL A 234 21.44 1.51 12.80
CA VAL A 234 22.57 2.41 12.57
C VAL A 234 22.09 3.83 12.31
N ALA A 235 22.76 4.82 12.89
CA ALA A 235 22.57 6.23 12.56
C ALA A 235 23.80 6.77 11.84
N VAL A 236 23.60 7.37 10.67
CA VAL A 236 24.64 8.06 9.90
C VAL A 236 24.32 9.55 9.81
N GLY A 237 25.32 10.38 9.99
CA GLY A 237 25.18 11.83 9.93
C GLY A 237 26.47 12.56 10.25
N ASP A 238 26.37 13.86 10.46
CA ASP A 238 27.51 14.72 10.76
C ASP A 238 27.75 14.90 12.29
N SER A 239 28.28 16.06 12.71
CA SER A 239 28.53 16.36 14.13
C SER A 239 27.28 16.38 14.99
N ILE A 240 26.11 16.69 14.41
CA ILE A 240 24.84 16.68 15.16
C ILE A 240 24.46 15.25 15.55
N THR A 241 24.74 14.29 14.66
CA THR A 241 24.50 12.86 14.92
C THR A 241 25.58 12.27 15.83
N ALA A 242 26.85 12.62 15.59
CA ALA A 242 27.97 12.18 16.42
C ALA A 242 27.81 12.63 17.89
N GLY A 243 27.30 13.85 18.10
CA GLY A 243 27.25 14.49 19.41
C GLY A 243 28.64 14.97 19.88
N GLY A 244 28.70 15.51 21.10
CA GLY A 244 29.92 15.94 21.79
C GLY A 244 30.46 17.33 21.37
N SER A 245 30.03 17.88 20.24
CA SER A 245 30.36 19.24 19.82
C SER A 245 29.40 20.25 20.45
N GLY A 246 29.91 21.40 20.89
CA GLY A 246 29.08 22.44 21.54
C GLY A 246 28.50 22.03 22.91
N GLY A 247 28.95 20.90 23.49
CA GLY A 247 28.44 20.37 24.76
C GLY A 247 27.11 19.61 24.66
N VAL A 248 26.69 19.25 23.45
CA VAL A 248 25.41 18.59 23.18
C VAL A 248 25.59 17.07 23.10
N THR A 249 24.71 16.31 23.74
CA THR A 249 24.66 14.83 23.65
C THR A 249 24.25 14.38 22.26
N SER A 250 24.48 13.11 21.89
CA SER A 250 23.91 12.56 20.65
C SER A 250 22.44 12.22 20.87
N TRP A 251 21.57 12.45 19.88
CA TRP A 251 20.17 12.01 19.89
C TRP A 251 20.01 10.51 19.62
N VAL A 252 21.08 9.83 19.16
CA VAL A 252 21.01 8.46 18.64
C VAL A 252 20.58 7.46 19.71
N ASP A 253 21.08 7.58 20.94
CA ASP A 253 20.70 6.66 22.02
C ASP A 253 19.24 6.85 22.44
N ASP A 254 18.75 8.10 22.46
CA ASP A 254 17.37 8.40 22.82
C ASP A 254 16.38 7.83 21.79
N VAL A 255 16.70 7.91 20.49
CA VAL A 255 15.85 7.36 19.43
C VAL A 255 16.04 5.85 19.29
N LEU A 256 17.25 5.39 19.00
CA LEU A 256 17.48 4.00 18.62
C LEU A 256 17.39 3.06 19.84
N VAL A 257 17.97 3.44 20.98
CA VAL A 257 17.97 2.57 22.18
C VAL A 257 16.69 2.78 22.98
N ALA A 258 16.43 4.00 23.45
CA ALA A 258 15.34 4.23 24.39
C ALA A 258 13.95 4.16 23.73
N GLN A 259 13.79 4.70 22.51
CA GLN A 259 12.49 4.72 21.82
C GLN A 259 12.24 3.49 20.95
N TRP A 260 13.26 2.96 20.26
CA TRP A 260 13.10 1.82 19.34
C TRP A 260 13.53 0.47 19.93
N GLY A 261 14.14 0.47 21.12
CA GLY A 261 14.58 -0.76 21.78
C GLY A 261 15.72 -1.49 21.07
N ALA A 262 16.47 -0.79 20.21
CA ALA A 262 17.53 -1.35 19.38
C ALA A 262 18.90 -1.25 20.03
N THR A 263 19.81 -2.13 19.62
CA THR A 263 21.25 -1.83 19.76
C THR A 263 21.63 -0.75 18.75
N ALA A 264 22.17 0.37 19.22
CA ALA A 264 22.51 1.50 18.37
C ALA A 264 23.97 1.45 17.90
N ASP A 265 24.20 1.72 16.61
CA ASP A 265 25.50 2.03 16.05
C ASP A 265 25.52 3.50 15.61
N ASN A 266 26.14 4.37 16.41
CA ASN A 266 26.27 5.79 16.10
C ASN A 266 27.48 6.01 15.18
N ASN A 267 27.22 5.97 13.88
CA ASN A 267 28.19 6.27 12.84
C ASN A 267 28.10 7.74 12.40
N GLY A 268 27.90 8.69 13.32
CA GLY A 268 28.04 10.13 13.08
C GLY A 268 29.51 10.56 13.00
N ALA A 269 29.84 11.55 12.15
CA ALA A 269 31.20 12.09 12.05
C ALA A 269 31.21 13.61 11.84
N GLY A 270 31.85 14.34 12.74
CA GLY A 270 31.93 15.80 12.68
C GLY A 270 32.57 16.32 11.40
N GLY A 271 32.01 17.40 10.85
CA GLY A 271 32.48 18.03 9.61
C GLY A 271 32.29 17.20 8.34
N SER A 272 31.69 16.01 8.43
CA SER A 272 31.42 15.19 7.25
C SER A 272 30.18 15.65 6.48
N VAL A 273 30.11 15.23 5.21
CA VAL A 273 29.02 15.48 4.26
C VAL A 273 28.50 14.14 3.73
N LEU A 274 27.32 14.12 3.11
CA LEU A 274 26.86 12.93 2.38
C LEU A 274 27.56 12.82 1.03
N GLN A 275 27.64 13.92 0.29
CA GLN A 275 28.02 13.94 -1.11
C GLN A 275 29.41 13.37 -1.39
N GLY A 276 29.50 12.51 -2.40
CA GLY A 276 30.76 12.06 -3.02
C GLY A 276 31.22 12.99 -4.14
N SER A 277 30.73 14.23 -4.15
CA SER A 277 30.98 15.23 -5.20
C SER A 277 32.37 15.85 -5.04
N LEU A 278 32.98 16.33 -6.14
CA LEU A 278 34.29 16.96 -6.09
C LEU A 278 34.23 18.27 -5.28
N ALA A 279 35.12 18.43 -4.31
CA ALA A 279 35.33 19.68 -3.58
C ALA A 279 36.26 20.63 -4.37
N ASP A 280 36.63 21.77 -3.79
CA ASP A 280 37.48 22.80 -4.41
C ASP A 280 38.85 22.25 -4.88
N GLY A 281 39.37 21.22 -4.22
CA GLY A 281 40.60 20.52 -4.60
C GLY A 281 40.47 19.52 -5.75
N GLY A 282 39.29 19.41 -6.40
CA GLY A 282 39.05 18.45 -7.48
C GLY A 282 38.91 16.98 -7.02
N ALA A 283 38.79 16.75 -5.71
CA ALA A 283 38.56 15.43 -5.10
C ALA A 283 37.41 15.51 -4.09
N PRO A 284 36.68 14.41 -3.81
CA PRO A 284 35.66 14.41 -2.77
C PRO A 284 36.22 14.75 -1.39
N LEU A 285 35.40 15.37 -0.52
CA LEU A 285 35.80 15.64 0.86
C LEU A 285 36.12 14.31 1.59
N PRO A 286 37.17 14.26 2.40
CA PRO A 286 37.52 13.03 3.13
C PRO A 286 36.37 12.61 4.06
N SER A 287 36.18 11.30 4.19
CA SER A 287 35.17 10.70 5.08
C SER A 287 33.70 11.11 4.80
N ASN A 288 33.40 11.61 3.59
CA ASN A 288 32.01 11.75 3.15
C ASN A 288 31.31 10.38 3.10
N LEU A 289 29.99 10.36 3.30
CA LEU A 289 29.24 9.11 3.38
C LEU A 289 29.47 8.23 2.16
N MET A 290 29.45 8.77 0.93
CA MET A 290 29.62 7.96 -0.28
C MET A 290 30.99 7.30 -0.38
N SER A 291 32.06 7.94 0.09
CA SER A 291 33.42 7.36 0.08
C SER A 291 33.65 6.31 1.17
N VAL A 292 32.90 6.34 2.28
CA VAL A 292 32.98 5.36 3.37
C VAL A 292 31.64 4.64 3.59
N PHE A 293 30.89 4.45 2.50
CA PHE A 293 29.50 4.02 2.56
C PHE A 293 29.32 2.70 3.28
N VAL A 294 30.13 1.69 2.92
CA VAL A 294 30.00 0.34 3.46
C VAL A 294 30.27 0.32 4.96
N SER A 295 31.38 0.93 5.40
CA SER A 295 31.78 0.88 6.81
C SER A 295 30.86 1.66 7.75
N ARG A 296 30.20 2.73 7.27
CA ARG A 296 29.34 3.57 8.13
C ARG A 296 27.85 3.27 8.00
N SER A 297 27.39 2.82 6.85
CA SER A 297 25.96 2.67 6.58
C SER A 297 25.50 1.24 6.33
N LEU A 298 26.42 0.28 6.29
CA LEU A 298 26.11 -1.15 6.13
C LEU A 298 26.79 -2.03 7.22
N PRO A 299 26.76 -1.67 8.51
CA PRO A 299 27.31 -2.54 9.55
C PRO A 299 26.59 -3.90 9.56
N ALA A 300 27.36 -4.94 9.87
CA ALA A 300 26.83 -6.30 9.94
C ALA A 300 25.73 -6.39 11.01
N GLY A 301 24.59 -6.97 10.66
CA GLY A 301 23.48 -7.18 11.61
C GLY A 301 22.54 -6.00 11.82
N ALA A 302 22.82 -4.80 11.29
CA ALA A 302 21.84 -3.71 11.34
C ALA A 302 20.58 -4.07 10.52
N GLU A 303 19.43 -3.74 11.09
CA GLU A 303 18.10 -3.99 10.51
C GLU A 303 17.44 -2.69 10.03
N ALA A 304 17.88 -1.55 10.56
CA ALA A 304 17.40 -0.23 10.21
C ALA A 304 18.53 0.78 10.07
N ILE A 305 18.26 1.84 9.32
CA ILE A 305 19.15 2.98 9.18
C ILE A 305 18.40 4.30 9.34
N VAL A 306 19.02 5.23 10.07
CA VAL A 306 18.66 6.65 10.09
C VAL A 306 19.77 7.44 9.41
N CYS A 307 19.42 8.23 8.38
CA CYS A 307 20.35 9.14 7.71
C CYS A 307 19.96 10.58 8.01
N ALA A 308 20.82 11.28 8.75
CA ALA A 308 20.65 12.67 9.17
C ALA A 308 21.78 13.54 8.59
N TYR A 309 21.89 13.53 7.27
CA TYR A 309 22.90 14.25 6.49
C TYR A 309 22.29 15.37 5.63
N GLY A 310 23.15 16.27 5.17
CA GLY A 310 22.79 17.38 4.28
C GLY A 310 23.01 18.75 4.91
N PHE A 311 23.19 18.83 6.24
CA PHE A 311 23.44 20.08 6.93
C PHE A 311 24.80 20.70 6.53
N ASN A 312 25.89 19.94 6.62
CA ASN A 312 27.20 20.41 6.14
C ASN A 312 27.26 20.52 4.60
N ASP A 313 26.59 19.61 3.87
CA ASP A 313 26.49 19.68 2.41
C ASP A 313 25.88 21.01 1.95
N ALA A 314 24.81 21.45 2.61
CA ALA A 314 24.12 22.70 2.34
C ALA A 314 24.94 23.94 2.71
N ARG A 315 25.90 23.81 3.63
CA ARG A 315 26.75 24.90 4.11
C ARG A 315 28.05 25.07 3.35
N TYR A 316 28.54 24.03 2.70
CA TYR A 316 29.83 24.06 2.00
C TYR A 316 29.84 25.08 0.86
N THR A 317 30.79 26.01 0.82
CA THR A 317 30.83 27.16 -0.11
C THR A 317 31.84 27.06 -1.24
N LEU A 318 32.89 26.24 -1.09
CA LEU A 318 34.05 26.33 -1.97
C LEU A 318 33.89 25.63 -3.34
N ALA A 319 32.80 24.90 -3.59
CA ALA A 319 32.60 24.16 -4.84
C ALA A 319 31.14 24.11 -5.32
N GLU A 320 30.47 25.25 -5.46
CA GLU A 320 29.02 25.33 -5.74
C GLU A 320 28.56 24.55 -7.00
N ALA A 321 29.42 24.46 -8.01
CA ALA A 321 29.11 23.76 -9.26
C ALA A 321 28.87 22.25 -9.05
N THR A 322 29.47 21.66 -8.01
CA THR A 322 29.44 20.23 -7.72
C THR A 322 28.79 19.92 -6.37
N PHE A 323 28.95 20.80 -5.38
CA PHE A 323 28.22 20.80 -4.11
C PHE A 323 26.97 21.68 -4.24
N ASN A 324 25.89 21.09 -4.72
CA ASN A 324 24.56 21.70 -4.81
C ASN A 324 23.47 20.66 -4.51
N ALA A 325 22.24 21.13 -4.30
CA ALA A 325 21.09 20.29 -3.95
C ALA A 325 20.81 19.16 -4.98
N GLN A 326 21.07 19.38 -6.27
CA GLN A 326 20.90 18.36 -7.30
C GLN A 326 21.91 17.21 -7.14
N ALA A 327 23.18 17.54 -6.89
CA ALA A 327 24.21 16.54 -6.65
C ALA A 327 24.01 15.82 -5.30
N TYR A 328 23.54 16.52 -4.26
CA TYR A 328 23.09 15.89 -3.02
C TYR A 328 21.96 14.90 -3.25
N ALA A 329 20.93 15.28 -4.00
CA ALA A 329 19.81 14.40 -4.34
C ALA A 329 20.30 13.16 -5.11
N ARG A 330 21.21 13.33 -6.09
CA ARG A 330 21.79 12.21 -6.85
C ARG A 330 22.48 11.20 -5.92
N ASP A 331 23.33 11.68 -5.02
CA ASP A 331 24.10 10.81 -4.12
C ASP A 331 23.19 10.17 -3.05
N LEU A 332 22.18 10.90 -2.55
CA LEU A 332 21.17 10.34 -1.65
C LEU A 332 20.31 9.26 -2.33
N ARG A 333 19.95 9.42 -3.60
CA ARG A 333 19.28 8.35 -4.38
C ARG A 333 20.15 7.10 -4.49
N SER A 334 21.45 7.27 -4.73
CA SER A 334 22.41 6.15 -4.77
C SER A 334 22.47 5.43 -3.42
N ALA A 335 22.55 6.17 -2.32
CA ALA A 335 22.49 5.62 -0.98
C ALA A 335 21.20 4.81 -0.74
N LEU A 336 20.04 5.38 -1.10
CA LEU A 336 18.75 4.73 -0.91
C LEU A 336 18.57 3.46 -1.74
N ARG A 337 18.99 3.42 -3.01
CA ARG A 337 18.92 2.18 -3.82
C ARG A 337 19.69 1.04 -3.16
N ARG A 338 20.87 1.34 -2.64
CA ARG A 338 21.73 0.38 -1.95
C ARG A 338 21.16 -0.04 -0.60
N TRP A 339 20.57 0.89 0.15
CA TRP A 339 19.89 0.61 1.41
C TRP A 339 18.58 -0.17 1.24
N LEU A 340 17.83 0.05 0.15
CA LEU A 340 16.57 -0.65 -0.11
C LEU A 340 16.77 -2.17 -0.13
N VAL A 341 17.85 -2.63 -0.76
CA VAL A 341 18.21 -4.06 -0.80
C VAL A 341 18.56 -4.58 0.59
N ARG A 342 19.20 -3.77 1.43
CA ARG A 342 19.73 -4.21 2.73
C ARG A 342 18.71 -4.17 3.86
N TYR A 343 17.95 -3.08 3.95
CA TYR A 343 17.12 -2.74 5.10
C TYR A 343 15.62 -2.87 4.80
N GLY A 344 15.22 -2.75 3.54
CA GLY A 344 13.82 -2.54 3.20
C GLY A 344 13.38 -1.09 3.46
N ARG A 345 12.43 -0.62 2.65
CA ARG A 345 11.97 0.77 2.60
C ARG A 345 11.51 1.29 3.96
N GLU A 346 10.79 0.46 4.69
CA GLU A 346 10.19 0.75 5.98
C GLU A 346 11.20 0.93 7.10
N ASN A 347 12.45 0.50 6.89
CA ASN A 347 13.52 0.56 7.89
C ASN A 347 14.57 1.62 7.54
N ILE A 348 14.29 2.42 6.52
CA ILE A 348 15.09 3.57 6.14
C ILE A 348 14.35 4.82 6.60
N TRP A 349 15.04 5.63 7.39
CA TRP A 349 14.58 6.91 7.86
C TRP A 349 15.53 8.00 7.40
N LEU A 350 14.98 9.04 6.80
CA LEU A 350 15.72 10.26 6.51
C LEU A 350 15.32 11.33 7.51
N ALA A 351 16.30 12.06 8.03
CA ALA A 351 16.07 13.36 8.65
C ALA A 351 16.50 14.43 7.65
N THR A 352 15.65 15.43 7.43
CA THR A 352 16.07 16.61 6.65
C THR A 352 17.28 17.28 7.30
N PRO A 353 18.07 18.09 6.56
CA PRO A 353 19.00 19.02 7.16
C PRO A 353 18.33 19.78 8.31
N PHE A 354 19.01 19.83 9.46
CA PHE A 354 18.50 20.50 10.65
C PHE A 354 18.31 21.99 10.38
N TRP A 355 17.30 22.60 10.99
CA TRP A 355 17.17 24.05 10.94
C TRP A 355 18.40 24.72 11.56
N ILE A 356 18.85 25.79 10.92
CA ILE A 356 19.95 26.65 11.38
C ILE A 356 19.48 28.10 11.33
N SER A 357 19.96 28.96 12.23
CA SER A 357 19.66 30.40 12.20
C SER A 357 20.43 31.10 11.08
N ASP A 358 20.00 32.31 10.70
CA ASP A 358 20.75 33.11 9.72
C ASP A 358 22.15 33.47 10.23
N THR A 359 22.30 33.65 11.55
CA THR A 359 23.62 33.78 12.19
C THR A 359 24.46 32.51 11.99
N GLY A 360 23.88 31.32 12.22
CA GLY A 360 24.57 30.06 12.00
C GLY A 360 25.00 29.81 10.54
N LEU A 361 24.25 30.34 9.56
CA LEU A 361 24.63 30.27 8.15
C LEU A 361 25.91 31.06 7.82
N VAL A 362 26.26 32.06 8.64
CA VAL A 362 27.47 32.88 8.49
C VAL A 362 28.54 32.59 9.54
N THR A 363 28.20 31.86 10.60
CA THR A 363 29.13 31.41 11.65
C THR A 363 29.71 30.04 11.30
N ALA A 364 31.03 29.92 11.21
CA ALA A 364 31.68 28.61 11.11
C ALA A 364 33.07 28.60 11.75
N TYR A 365 33.45 27.43 12.27
CA TYR A 365 34.84 27.15 12.66
C TYR A 365 35.77 27.03 11.44
N ASP A 366 35.22 26.55 10.31
CA ASP A 366 35.89 26.47 9.02
C ASP A 366 35.17 27.40 8.02
N PRO A 367 35.86 28.41 7.45
CA PRO A 367 35.30 29.32 6.46
C PRO A 367 34.63 28.63 5.26
N ALA A 368 35.02 27.39 4.95
CA ALA A 368 34.40 26.60 3.89
C ALA A 368 32.92 26.27 4.14
N PHE A 369 32.40 26.45 5.37
CA PHE A 369 31.02 26.16 5.76
C PHE A 369 30.23 27.39 6.23
N ALA A 370 30.69 28.60 5.90
CA ALA A 370 30.02 29.86 6.21
C ALA A 370 29.74 30.70 4.97
N GLY A 371 28.64 31.45 4.98
CA GLY A 371 28.28 32.42 3.94
C GLY A 371 27.16 31.97 3.00
N ARG A 372 26.36 30.97 3.38
CA ARG A 372 25.23 30.51 2.57
C ARG A 372 23.96 31.31 2.82
N THR A 373 23.12 31.41 1.80
CA THR A 373 21.79 32.02 1.94
C THR A 373 20.79 31.01 2.46
N ARG A 374 19.70 31.50 3.09
CA ARG A 374 18.56 30.67 3.50
C ARG A 374 18.01 29.82 2.36
N ALA A 375 17.72 30.46 1.22
CA ALA A 375 17.16 29.79 0.05
C ALA A 375 18.07 28.68 -0.50
N TRP A 376 19.40 28.87 -0.44
CA TRP A 376 20.35 27.83 -0.81
C TRP A 376 20.23 26.61 0.11
N PHE A 377 20.22 26.84 1.42
CA PHE A 377 20.12 25.78 2.42
C PHE A 377 18.79 25.01 2.30
N GLU A 378 17.68 25.72 2.14
CA GLU A 378 16.35 25.14 1.95
C GLU A 378 16.24 24.29 0.68
N GLY A 379 17.06 24.57 -0.35
CA GLY A 379 17.16 23.70 -1.53
C GLY A 379 17.58 22.25 -1.19
N TYR A 380 18.41 22.05 -0.17
CA TYR A 380 18.82 20.72 0.28
C TYR A 380 17.74 20.05 1.14
N VAL A 381 17.01 20.83 1.94
CA VAL A 381 15.85 20.36 2.70
C VAL A 381 14.79 19.82 1.73
N GLU A 382 14.48 20.58 0.69
CA GLU A 382 13.50 20.17 -0.32
C GLU A 382 13.99 18.98 -1.15
N ALA A 383 15.29 18.92 -1.48
CA ALA A 383 15.88 17.75 -2.12
C ALA A 383 15.73 16.48 -1.27
N CYS A 384 15.96 16.56 0.05
CA CYS A 384 15.76 15.43 0.96
C CYS A 384 14.28 14.99 1.00
N ARG A 385 13.33 15.93 1.13
CA ARG A 385 11.88 15.67 1.08
C ARG A 385 11.46 14.98 -0.21
N THR A 386 11.89 15.52 -1.34
CA THR A 386 11.59 14.98 -2.67
C THR A 386 12.10 13.55 -2.82
N VAL A 387 13.36 13.30 -2.45
CA VAL A 387 13.97 11.98 -2.58
C VAL A 387 13.34 10.98 -1.59
N ALA A 388 12.99 11.42 -0.37
CA ALA A 388 12.26 10.58 0.59
C ALA A 388 10.92 10.09 0.01
N ALA A 389 10.16 11.01 -0.61
CA ALA A 389 8.89 10.70 -1.24
C ALA A 389 9.05 9.78 -2.46
N GLU A 390 10.04 10.02 -3.31
CA GLU A 390 10.38 9.20 -4.49
C GLU A 390 10.68 7.74 -4.11
N PHE A 391 11.34 7.53 -2.98
CA PHE A 391 11.64 6.18 -2.47
C PHE A 391 10.56 5.64 -1.53
N GLY A 392 9.58 6.45 -1.14
CA GLY A 392 8.55 6.09 -0.16
C GLY A 392 9.12 5.70 1.21
N VAL A 393 10.30 6.21 1.56
CA VAL A 393 10.95 5.96 2.85
C VAL A 393 10.41 6.92 3.92
N LYS A 394 10.69 6.62 5.19
CA LYS A 394 10.21 7.47 6.28
C LYS A 394 11.01 8.76 6.34
N LEU A 395 10.32 9.87 6.58
CA LEU A 395 10.93 11.19 6.69
C LEU A 395 10.60 11.81 8.04
N VAL A 396 11.63 12.30 8.73
CA VAL A 396 11.54 13.20 9.87
C VAL A 396 11.96 14.58 9.40
N ASP A 397 11.04 15.52 9.44
CA ASP A 397 11.31 16.89 9.03
C ASP A 397 11.96 17.68 10.17
N ALA A 398 13.25 17.43 10.38
CA ALA A 398 14.06 18.11 11.39
C ALA A 398 14.20 19.62 11.14
N TYR A 399 13.91 20.08 9.92
CA TYR A 399 13.90 21.50 9.59
C TYR A 399 12.67 22.20 10.16
N GLU A 400 11.47 21.63 9.96
CA GLU A 400 10.20 22.22 10.44
C GLU A 400 10.09 22.28 11.97
N ILE A 401 10.86 21.45 12.69
CA ILE A 401 10.94 21.49 14.15
C ILE A 401 11.40 22.89 14.65
N GLY A 402 12.18 23.63 13.87
CA GLY A 402 12.33 25.08 13.99
C GLY A 402 13.02 25.62 15.26
N TYR A 403 13.76 24.80 16.02
CA TYR A 403 14.40 25.26 17.25
C TYR A 403 15.80 25.85 17.02
N PRO A 404 16.20 26.85 17.84
CA PRO A 404 17.52 27.44 17.76
C PRO A 404 18.63 26.46 18.14
N ALA A 405 19.76 26.59 17.45
CA ALA A 405 21.03 26.02 17.86
C ALA A 405 21.45 26.56 19.24
N THR A 406 22.40 25.90 19.89
CA THR A 406 22.99 26.36 21.14
C THR A 406 23.53 27.77 20.97
N THR A 407 23.45 28.56 22.04
CA THR A 407 24.11 29.88 22.10
C THR A 407 25.63 29.79 22.14
N VAL A 408 26.21 28.58 22.06
CA VAL A 408 27.66 28.34 22.10
C VAL A 408 28.27 28.53 20.71
N ASP A 409 27.58 28.08 19.65
CA ASP A 409 28.13 28.12 18.29
C ASP A 409 27.13 28.40 17.17
N ASP A 410 25.85 28.61 17.48
CA ASP A 410 24.76 28.82 16.50
C ASP A 410 24.61 27.69 15.45
N ILE A 411 25.22 26.52 15.68
CA ILE A 411 25.26 25.38 14.75
C ILE A 411 24.60 24.15 15.35
N HIS A 412 25.00 23.72 16.55
CA HIS A 412 24.52 22.45 17.12
C HIS A 412 23.20 22.64 17.88
N PRO A 413 22.25 21.69 17.86
CA PRO A 413 20.94 21.86 18.51
C PRO A 413 21.04 21.97 20.04
N THR A 414 20.12 22.70 20.66
CA THR A 414 19.96 22.66 22.13
C THR A 414 19.39 21.33 22.62
N ALA A 415 19.49 21.05 23.93
CA ALA A 415 18.85 19.86 24.52
C ALA A 415 17.33 19.82 24.29
N ALA A 416 16.64 20.97 24.29
CA ALA A 416 15.22 21.06 23.98
C ALA A 416 14.94 20.73 22.51
N ALA A 417 15.78 21.21 21.59
CA ALA A 417 15.69 20.86 20.16
C ALA A 417 15.91 19.36 19.92
N GLN A 418 16.84 18.74 20.66
CA GLN A 418 17.05 17.29 20.59
C GLN A 418 15.84 16.50 21.12
N ALA A 419 15.27 16.89 22.26
CA ALA A 419 14.08 16.23 22.79
C ALA A 419 12.90 16.30 21.80
N ALA A 420 12.75 17.42 21.11
CA ALA A 420 11.74 17.56 20.05
C ALA A 420 12.03 16.68 18.83
N LEU A 421 13.31 16.57 18.42
CA LEU A 421 13.71 15.64 17.37
C LEU A 421 13.37 14.19 17.73
N VAL A 422 13.72 13.76 18.95
CA VAL A 422 13.42 12.41 19.45
C VAL A 422 11.90 12.15 19.39
N ALA A 423 11.10 13.12 19.82
CA ALA A 423 9.64 13.01 19.72
C ALA A 423 9.15 12.87 18.26
N ALA A 424 9.82 13.52 17.30
CA ALA A 424 9.44 13.49 15.89
C ALA A 424 9.73 12.16 15.18
N PHE A 425 10.76 11.41 15.60
CA PHE A 425 11.04 10.07 15.03
C PHE A 425 9.91 9.07 15.31
N GLY A 426 9.21 9.20 16.43
CA GLY A 426 8.12 8.29 16.80
C GLY A 426 8.56 6.84 16.99
N ALA A 427 7.59 5.96 17.28
CA ALA A 427 7.83 4.52 17.38
C ALA A 427 7.90 3.88 15.99
N PRO A 428 8.73 2.84 15.79
CA PRO A 428 8.81 2.17 14.51
C PRO A 428 7.51 1.41 14.27
N LYS A 429 6.93 1.60 13.09
CA LYS A 429 5.73 0.90 12.61
C LYS A 429 6.10 0.04 11.41
N ARG A 430 5.38 -1.08 11.25
CA ARG A 430 5.39 -1.89 10.03
C ARG A 430 4.33 -1.34 9.07
N PRO A 431 4.70 -0.65 7.98
CA PRO A 431 3.71 -0.23 7.00
C PRO A 431 3.24 -1.43 6.16
N ALA A 432 1.98 -1.38 5.72
CA ALA A 432 1.47 -2.25 4.68
C ALA A 432 2.16 -1.89 3.35
N LEU A 433 2.84 -2.86 2.74
CA LEU A 433 3.48 -2.67 1.44
C LEU A 433 2.40 -2.60 0.35
N ALA A 434 2.39 -1.51 -0.42
CA ALA A 434 1.74 -1.51 -1.72
C ALA A 434 2.66 -2.26 -2.71
N VAL A 435 2.13 -3.28 -3.36
CA VAL A 435 2.82 -4.10 -4.38
C VAL A 435 2.74 -3.39 -5.73
N SER A 436 3.88 -3.23 -6.40
CA SER A 436 3.97 -2.66 -7.76
C SER A 436 3.56 -3.67 -8.84
N THR A 437 3.12 -3.17 -10.00
CA THR A 437 2.63 -3.96 -11.14
C THR A 437 3.55 -3.99 -12.36
N ALA A 438 4.63 -3.20 -12.41
CA ALA A 438 5.55 -3.13 -13.56
C ALA A 438 6.99 -3.41 -13.12
N ALA A 439 7.37 -4.69 -13.06
CA ALA A 439 8.72 -5.13 -12.71
C ALA A 439 9.58 -5.38 -13.95
N PRO A 440 10.92 -5.16 -13.88
CA PRO A 440 11.86 -5.73 -14.83
C PRO A 440 11.64 -7.23 -14.97
N VAL A 441 11.78 -7.74 -16.19
CA VAL A 441 11.54 -9.16 -16.48
C VAL A 441 12.87 -9.83 -16.78
N GLY A 442 13.13 -10.93 -16.09
CA GLY A 442 14.26 -11.80 -16.39
C GLY A 442 13.94 -12.70 -17.58
N GLY A 443 14.92 -12.85 -18.45
CA GLY A 443 14.85 -13.73 -19.63
C GLY A 443 16.08 -14.63 -19.71
N ASP A 444 16.32 -15.13 -20.91
CA ASP A 444 17.53 -15.88 -21.22
C ASP A 444 18.74 -14.93 -21.28
N GLU A 445 19.66 -15.09 -20.33
CA GLU A 445 20.88 -14.32 -20.13
C GLU A 445 20.69 -12.80 -20.17
N THR A 446 19.48 -12.34 -19.85
CA THR A 446 19.11 -10.93 -19.96
C THR A 446 18.13 -10.50 -18.87
N ILE A 447 18.23 -9.23 -18.48
CA ILE A 447 17.18 -8.50 -17.77
C ILE A 447 16.66 -7.41 -18.70
N THR A 448 15.35 -7.38 -18.92
CA THR A 448 14.71 -6.36 -19.75
C THR A 448 14.11 -5.26 -18.87
N VAL A 449 14.60 -4.04 -19.03
CA VAL A 449 14.08 -2.84 -18.35
C VAL A 449 13.01 -2.18 -19.23
N PRO A 450 11.81 -1.88 -18.69
CA PRO A 450 10.73 -1.27 -19.46
C PRO A 450 11.07 0.18 -19.89
N PRO A 451 10.46 0.67 -20.99
CA PRO A 451 10.67 2.03 -21.45
C PRO A 451 10.38 3.11 -20.41
N GLY A 452 11.27 4.10 -20.30
CA GLY A 452 11.15 5.20 -19.34
C GLY A 452 11.39 4.82 -17.88
N GLY A 453 11.70 3.56 -17.59
CA GLY A 453 12.06 3.09 -16.25
C GLY A 453 13.57 3.22 -15.99
N ALA A 454 13.95 3.88 -14.89
CA ALA A 454 15.31 3.81 -14.39
C ALA A 454 15.49 2.51 -13.58
N ALA A 455 16.52 1.72 -13.85
CA ALA A 455 16.80 0.48 -13.12
C ALA A 455 18.29 0.32 -12.83
N TYR A 456 18.59 -0.34 -11.71
CA TYR A 456 19.94 -0.55 -11.22
C TYR A 456 20.07 -1.98 -10.71
N LEU A 457 21.11 -2.69 -11.16
CA LEU A 457 21.57 -3.91 -10.52
C LEU A 457 22.29 -3.51 -9.23
N VAL A 458 21.95 -4.13 -8.11
CA VAL A 458 22.54 -3.83 -6.81
C VAL A 458 23.06 -5.12 -6.18
N ALA A 459 24.27 -5.09 -5.64
CA ALA A 459 24.82 -6.24 -4.93
C ALA A 459 23.96 -6.60 -3.71
N ALA A 460 23.89 -7.89 -3.36
CA ALA A 460 23.04 -8.36 -2.26
C ALA A 460 23.40 -7.77 -0.90
N ASP A 461 24.65 -7.35 -0.72
CA ASP A 461 25.14 -6.67 0.47
C ASP A 461 24.99 -5.13 0.40
N GLY A 462 24.44 -4.60 -0.71
CA GLY A 462 24.31 -3.17 -0.97
C GLY A 462 25.64 -2.44 -1.22
N THR A 463 26.75 -3.15 -1.45
CA THR A 463 28.08 -2.53 -1.57
C THR A 463 28.33 -1.85 -2.92
N THR A 464 27.66 -2.27 -3.98
CA THR A 464 27.79 -1.70 -5.32
C THR A 464 26.43 -1.60 -6.01
N GLU A 465 26.33 -0.66 -6.94
CA GLU A 465 25.22 -0.56 -7.87
C GLU A 465 25.75 -0.34 -9.29
N THR A 466 25.00 -0.80 -10.30
CA THR A 466 25.31 -0.62 -11.72
C THR A 466 24.02 -0.23 -12.44
N ALA A 467 24.03 0.87 -13.17
CA ALA A 467 22.88 1.31 -13.93
C ALA A 467 22.59 0.33 -15.08
N LEU A 468 21.31 0.00 -15.25
CA LEU A 468 20.81 -0.77 -16.39
C LEU A 468 20.27 0.21 -17.44
N VAL A 469 20.45 -0.13 -18.72
CA VAL A 469 19.87 0.64 -19.81
C VAL A 469 18.45 0.17 -20.10
N GLU A 470 17.63 1.06 -20.68
CA GLU A 470 16.32 0.69 -21.21
C GLU A 470 16.47 -0.45 -22.25
N GLY A 471 15.60 -1.47 -22.17
CA GLY A 471 15.68 -2.67 -23.00
C GLY A 471 16.50 -3.79 -22.38
N ALA A 472 17.08 -4.66 -23.21
CA ALA A 472 17.77 -5.87 -22.78
C ALA A 472 19.19 -5.57 -22.27
N ASN A 473 19.50 -6.05 -21.07
CA ASN A 473 20.81 -5.97 -20.43
C ASN A 473 21.35 -7.39 -20.28
N ALA A 474 22.52 -7.68 -20.85
CA ALA A 474 23.16 -9.00 -20.72
C ALA A 474 23.53 -9.27 -19.26
N MET A 475 23.12 -10.43 -18.74
CA MET A 475 23.29 -10.83 -17.35
C MET A 475 23.56 -12.34 -17.28
N PRO A 476 24.48 -12.80 -16.41
CA PRO A 476 24.68 -14.23 -16.22
C PRO A 476 23.44 -14.87 -15.60
N ALA A 477 23.26 -16.17 -15.81
CA ALA A 477 22.20 -16.94 -15.17
C ALA A 477 22.26 -16.79 -13.64
N GLY A 478 21.10 -16.70 -12.99
CA GLY A 478 20.99 -16.59 -11.55
C GLY A 478 19.94 -15.57 -11.10
N SER A 479 19.85 -15.39 -9.78
CA SER A 479 18.97 -14.39 -9.17
C SER A 479 19.72 -13.09 -8.94
N HIS A 480 19.19 -12.00 -9.48
CA HIS A 480 19.80 -10.67 -9.43
C HIS A 480 18.90 -9.69 -8.70
N LEU A 481 19.45 -8.89 -7.79
CA LEU A 481 18.68 -7.87 -7.08
C LEU A 481 18.65 -6.59 -7.91
N VAL A 482 17.46 -6.20 -8.33
CA VAL A 482 17.23 -5.02 -9.16
C VAL A 482 16.40 -4.02 -8.38
N VAL A 483 16.82 -2.77 -8.44
CA VAL A 483 16.09 -1.62 -7.90
C VAL A 483 15.65 -0.76 -9.08
N TRP A 484 14.35 -0.49 -9.22
CA TRP A 484 13.81 0.23 -10.38
C TRP A 484 12.76 1.28 -9.99
N SER A 485 12.55 2.26 -10.85
CA SER A 485 11.50 3.27 -10.71
C SER A 485 10.26 2.85 -11.50
N ASP A 486 9.11 2.81 -10.84
CA ASP A 486 7.78 2.54 -11.40
C ASP A 486 6.84 3.68 -11.01
N GLY A 487 6.33 4.43 -11.99
CA GLY A 487 5.36 5.52 -11.75
C GLY A 487 5.85 6.63 -10.81
N GLY A 488 7.17 6.84 -10.72
CA GLY A 488 7.78 7.81 -9.80
C GLY A 488 8.10 7.28 -8.40
N ARG A 489 7.90 5.97 -8.16
CA ARG A 489 8.25 5.28 -6.92
C ARG A 489 9.34 4.23 -7.16
N TRP A 490 10.35 4.16 -6.31
CA TRP A 490 11.35 3.10 -6.39
C TRP A 490 10.87 1.78 -5.76
N GLU A 491 11.23 0.67 -6.38
CA GLU A 491 10.92 -0.70 -5.99
C GLU A 491 12.17 -1.57 -6.02
N VAL A 492 12.13 -2.71 -5.32
CA VAL A 492 13.24 -3.67 -5.22
C VAL A 492 12.72 -5.10 -5.36
N GLY A 493 13.48 -5.95 -6.04
CA GLY A 493 13.07 -7.32 -6.30
C GLY A 493 14.20 -8.19 -6.81
N ALA A 494 14.09 -9.50 -6.56
CA ALA A 494 14.96 -10.52 -7.13
C ALA A 494 14.41 -10.93 -8.50
N ILE A 495 15.21 -10.71 -9.55
CA ILE A 495 14.89 -11.05 -10.93
C ILE A 495 15.70 -12.29 -11.31
N ALA A 496 15.01 -13.37 -11.66
CA ALA A 496 15.65 -14.60 -12.11
C ALA A 496 16.01 -14.49 -13.59
N VAL A 497 17.30 -14.61 -13.90
CA VAL A 497 17.82 -14.75 -15.25
C VAL A 497 18.10 -16.22 -15.49
N THR A 498 17.51 -16.78 -16.55
CA THR A 498 17.78 -18.16 -16.96
C THR A 498 18.95 -18.18 -17.94
N SER A 499 19.58 -19.34 -18.14
CA SER A 499 20.44 -19.54 -19.31
C SER A 499 19.88 -20.70 -20.11
N SER A 500 19.84 -20.53 -21.42
CA SER A 500 19.60 -21.58 -22.41
C SER A 500 20.85 -22.43 -22.64
N ASP A 501 22.04 -22.01 -22.18
CA ASP A 501 23.22 -22.86 -22.15
C ASP A 501 23.04 -23.93 -21.05
N PRO A 502 22.83 -25.20 -21.42
CA PRO A 502 22.62 -26.26 -20.45
C PRO A 502 23.87 -26.50 -19.59
N THR A 503 25.04 -26.01 -20.00
CA THR A 503 26.31 -26.11 -19.26
C THR A 503 26.60 -24.91 -18.35
N ALA A 504 25.68 -23.94 -18.26
CA ALA A 504 25.84 -22.77 -17.41
C ALA A 504 26.15 -23.15 -15.95
N GLY A 505 27.20 -22.53 -15.40
CA GLY A 505 27.68 -22.79 -14.03
C GLY A 505 28.58 -24.02 -13.87
N MET A 506 28.79 -24.82 -14.92
CA MET A 506 29.73 -25.94 -14.88
C MET A 506 31.18 -25.48 -15.09
N THR A 507 32.11 -26.13 -14.41
CA THR A 507 33.56 -25.90 -14.61
C THR A 507 34.11 -26.88 -15.63
N GLN A 508 34.59 -26.38 -16.77
CA GLN A 508 35.22 -27.20 -17.79
C GLN A 508 36.47 -27.90 -17.23
N THR A 509 36.51 -29.22 -17.33
CA THR A 509 37.62 -30.05 -16.85
C THR A 509 38.74 -30.17 -17.88
N THR A 510 38.38 -30.26 -19.17
CA THR A 510 39.36 -30.45 -20.26
C THR A 510 38.75 -30.06 -21.62
N THR A 511 39.61 -29.75 -22.59
CA THR A 511 39.26 -29.52 -24.01
C THR A 511 39.91 -30.61 -24.85
N TRP A 512 39.21 -31.10 -25.86
CA TRP A 512 39.70 -32.15 -26.75
C TRP A 512 39.53 -31.76 -28.21
N THR A 513 40.52 -32.08 -29.03
CA THR A 513 40.49 -31.85 -30.49
C THR A 513 40.19 -33.16 -31.22
N ALA A 514 39.57 -33.06 -32.39
CA ALA A 514 39.26 -34.20 -33.26
C ALA A 514 40.48 -35.11 -33.51
N GLY A 515 40.25 -36.43 -33.53
CA GLY A 515 41.29 -37.44 -33.79
C GLY A 515 42.18 -37.82 -32.60
N ALA A 516 41.97 -37.24 -31.42
CA ALA A 516 42.63 -37.65 -30.18
C ALA A 516 41.76 -38.63 -29.36
N ALA A 517 42.39 -39.60 -28.70
CA ALA A 517 41.71 -40.55 -27.82
C ALA A 517 41.52 -40.07 -26.39
N PHE A 518 40.29 -40.13 -25.88
CA PHE A 518 39.97 -39.84 -24.48
C PHE A 518 40.59 -40.88 -23.53
N SER A 519 41.83 -40.68 -23.07
CA SER A 519 42.47 -41.55 -22.05
C SER A 519 42.20 -41.11 -20.61
N ASN A 520 41.61 -39.92 -20.41
CA ASN A 520 41.46 -39.29 -19.09
C ASN A 520 40.05 -39.40 -18.49
N LEU A 521 39.07 -39.93 -19.23
CA LEU A 521 37.76 -40.24 -18.65
C LEU A 521 37.90 -41.51 -17.81
N ARG A 522 37.70 -41.39 -16.50
CA ARG A 522 37.90 -42.50 -15.58
C ARG A 522 36.77 -43.53 -15.76
N PRO A 523 37.04 -44.84 -15.60
CA PRO A 523 36.00 -45.88 -15.64
C PRO A 523 34.98 -45.80 -14.49
N THR A 524 35.11 -44.80 -13.62
CA THR A 524 34.27 -44.57 -12.44
C THR A 524 33.44 -43.29 -12.57
N GLN A 525 33.35 -42.72 -13.77
CA GLN A 525 32.61 -41.48 -13.99
C GLN A 525 31.10 -41.74 -13.86
N THR A 526 30.50 -41.19 -12.80
CA THR A 526 29.07 -41.34 -12.53
C THR A 526 28.24 -40.16 -13.03
N ALA A 527 28.85 -39.01 -13.25
CA ALA A 527 28.24 -37.84 -13.89
C ALA A 527 29.18 -37.25 -14.94
N LEU A 528 28.65 -36.91 -16.11
CA LEU A 528 29.42 -36.40 -17.25
C LEU A 528 28.55 -35.49 -18.10
N THR A 529 29.08 -34.31 -18.45
CA THR A 529 28.52 -33.45 -19.50
C THR A 529 29.57 -33.16 -20.55
N VAL A 530 29.17 -33.18 -21.82
CA VAL A 530 30.04 -32.91 -22.97
C VAL A 530 29.34 -31.94 -23.91
N ARG A 531 30.05 -30.89 -24.31
CA ARG A 531 29.59 -29.88 -25.26
C ARG A 531 30.51 -29.83 -26.46
N PHE A 532 29.96 -29.83 -27.68
CA PHE A 532 30.74 -29.63 -28.90
C PHE A 532 29.89 -29.01 -30.00
N THR A 533 30.56 -28.37 -30.95
CA THR A 533 29.94 -27.84 -32.17
C THR A 533 30.19 -28.80 -33.33
N ALA A 534 29.14 -29.13 -34.07
CA ALA A 534 29.19 -29.95 -35.27
C ALA A 534 28.79 -29.14 -36.50
N THR A 535 29.43 -29.35 -37.65
CA THR A 535 29.02 -28.77 -38.95
C THR A 535 28.78 -29.86 -39.98
N ARG A 536 27.54 -29.97 -40.46
CA ARG A 536 27.04 -31.12 -41.23
C ARG A 536 26.34 -30.73 -42.54
N ALA A 537 26.56 -31.48 -43.61
CA ALA A 537 25.68 -31.47 -44.79
C ALA A 537 24.59 -32.56 -44.70
N ALA A 538 23.48 -32.38 -45.42
CA ALA A 538 22.41 -33.38 -45.48
C ALA A 538 22.94 -34.71 -46.04
N GLY A 539 22.56 -35.84 -45.43
CA GLY A 539 23.07 -37.17 -45.78
C GLY A 539 24.43 -37.54 -45.18
N ASP A 540 25.14 -36.61 -44.53
CA ASP A 540 26.35 -36.98 -43.80
C ASP A 540 25.97 -37.75 -42.52
N HIS A 541 26.64 -38.87 -42.27
CA HIS A 541 26.47 -39.75 -41.10
C HIS A 541 27.82 -39.99 -40.43
N GLY A 542 27.80 -40.33 -39.14
CA GLY A 542 29.03 -40.64 -38.42
C GLY A 542 28.90 -40.52 -36.91
N VAL A 543 29.90 -41.02 -36.17
CA VAL A 543 30.02 -40.77 -34.73
C VAL A 543 30.53 -39.36 -34.52
N LEU A 544 29.83 -38.58 -33.70
CA LEU A 544 30.26 -37.23 -33.31
C LEU A 544 31.16 -37.30 -32.08
N TRP A 545 30.77 -38.13 -31.11
CA TRP A 545 31.48 -38.32 -29.85
C TRP A 545 31.26 -39.73 -29.31
N GLU A 546 32.31 -40.31 -28.76
CA GLU A 546 32.28 -41.60 -28.08
C GLU A 546 33.13 -41.55 -26.81
N ALA A 547 32.60 -42.07 -25.71
CA ALA A 547 33.38 -42.51 -24.54
C ALA A 547 33.15 -44.02 -24.32
N GLY A 548 34.06 -44.84 -24.83
CA GLY A 548 33.93 -46.30 -24.88
C GLY A 548 34.58 -47.05 -23.72
N GLY A 549 34.18 -48.31 -23.55
CA GLY A 549 34.87 -49.28 -22.70
C GLY A 549 34.14 -50.61 -22.56
N SER A 550 34.84 -51.62 -22.04
CA SER A 550 34.38 -53.03 -22.03
C SER A 550 33.14 -53.33 -21.16
N ALA A 551 32.68 -52.37 -20.34
CA ALA A 551 31.56 -52.57 -19.41
C ALA A 551 30.52 -51.44 -19.40
N TYR A 552 30.91 -50.21 -19.71
CA TYR A 552 30.01 -49.05 -19.82
C TYR A 552 30.51 -48.16 -20.96
N GLY A 553 29.61 -47.50 -21.65
CA GLY A 553 29.97 -46.56 -22.71
C GLY A 553 28.84 -45.63 -23.07
N ALA A 554 29.21 -44.53 -23.70
CA ALA A 554 28.29 -43.53 -24.23
C ALA A 554 28.74 -43.10 -25.63
N CYS A 555 27.79 -42.89 -26.53
CA CYS A 555 28.06 -42.35 -27.86
C CYS A 555 26.96 -41.42 -28.34
N CYS A 556 27.35 -40.48 -29.18
CA CYS A 556 26.46 -39.57 -29.89
C CYS A 556 26.74 -39.73 -31.39
N VAL A 557 25.72 -40.16 -32.15
CA VAL A 557 25.86 -40.62 -33.53
C VAL A 557 24.76 -40.05 -34.42
N ILE A 558 25.12 -39.74 -35.67
CA ILE A 558 24.17 -39.45 -36.74
C ILE A 558 24.08 -40.65 -37.69
N HIS A 559 22.87 -41.15 -37.95
CA HIS A 559 22.64 -42.27 -38.85
C HIS A 559 21.32 -42.13 -39.62
N ASP A 560 21.18 -42.88 -40.71
CA ASP A 560 19.91 -43.01 -41.44
C ASP A 560 18.99 -44.02 -40.76
N ASP A 561 17.80 -43.57 -40.39
CA ASP A 561 16.70 -44.41 -39.90
C ASP A 561 15.51 -44.32 -40.87
N GLY A 562 15.55 -45.18 -41.89
CA GLY A 562 14.45 -45.30 -42.87
C GLY A 562 14.29 -44.09 -43.79
N GLY A 563 15.39 -43.45 -44.21
CA GLY A 563 15.42 -42.26 -45.05
C GLY A 563 15.36 -40.94 -44.26
N VAL A 564 15.50 -40.99 -42.94
CA VAL A 564 15.51 -39.84 -42.05
C VAL A 564 16.80 -39.83 -41.25
N ASP A 565 17.60 -38.79 -41.41
CA ASP A 565 18.82 -38.61 -40.63
C ASP A 565 18.45 -38.34 -39.15
N ARG A 566 18.96 -39.17 -38.24
CA ARG A 566 18.72 -39.08 -36.79
C ARG A 566 20.01 -38.81 -36.04
N LEU A 567 19.99 -37.83 -35.14
CA LEU A 567 20.98 -37.67 -34.09
C LEU A 567 20.53 -38.48 -32.88
N THR A 568 21.37 -39.44 -32.45
CA THR A 568 21.03 -40.35 -31.37
C THR A 568 22.14 -40.38 -30.33
N LEU A 569 21.74 -40.15 -29.08
CA LEU A 569 22.55 -40.37 -27.89
C LEU A 569 22.22 -41.75 -27.33
N VAL A 570 23.26 -42.52 -27.02
CA VAL A 570 23.19 -43.79 -26.31
C VAL A 570 24.11 -43.72 -25.09
N MET A 571 23.62 -44.03 -23.89
CA MET A 571 24.44 -44.08 -22.66
C MET A 571 24.17 -45.34 -21.84
N GLY A 572 25.22 -45.91 -21.21
CA GLY A 572 25.11 -46.95 -20.18
C GLY A 572 25.37 -48.40 -20.61
N TYR A 573 26.05 -48.64 -21.74
CA TYR A 573 26.12 -49.97 -22.35
C TYR A 573 27.33 -50.86 -21.98
N SER A 574 27.16 -52.19 -21.82
CA SER A 574 28.24 -53.17 -21.55
C SER A 574 28.56 -54.14 -22.70
N ASN A 575 29.85 -54.40 -22.97
CA ASN A 575 30.38 -55.06 -24.16
C ASN A 575 29.91 -56.52 -24.39
N GLY A 576 28.71 -56.70 -24.94
CA GLY A 576 28.28 -57.94 -25.59
C GLY A 576 27.58 -58.98 -24.71
N SER A 577 27.42 -58.73 -23.41
CA SER A 577 26.48 -59.46 -22.55
C SER A 577 25.39 -58.50 -22.11
N HIS A 578 24.13 -58.79 -22.45
CA HIS A 578 22.94 -58.00 -22.14
C HIS A 578 23.07 -57.14 -20.88
N VAL A 579 23.34 -55.85 -21.06
CA VAL A 579 22.80 -54.86 -20.14
C VAL A 579 21.28 -54.97 -20.27
N SER A 580 20.60 -54.95 -19.13
CA SER A 580 19.15 -54.92 -19.14
C SER A 580 18.70 -53.65 -19.87
N ALA A 581 17.52 -53.65 -20.50
CA ALA A 581 17.00 -52.43 -21.14
C ALA A 581 16.91 -51.23 -20.16
N ALA A 582 16.94 -51.48 -18.85
CA ALA A 582 16.95 -50.44 -17.82
C ALA A 582 18.30 -49.74 -17.66
N ASP A 583 19.41 -50.38 -18.06
CA ASP A 583 20.76 -49.79 -17.95
C ASP A 583 21.08 -48.86 -19.13
N LEU A 584 20.18 -48.74 -20.11
CA LEU A 584 20.40 -48.02 -21.36
C LEU A 584 19.48 -46.80 -21.46
N ALA A 585 20.07 -45.62 -21.66
CA ALA A 585 19.34 -44.44 -22.14
C ALA A 585 19.54 -44.27 -23.64
N VAL A 586 18.46 -44.08 -24.39
CA VAL A 586 18.46 -43.82 -25.83
C VAL A 586 17.58 -42.61 -26.14
N ILE A 587 18.20 -41.54 -26.63
CA ILE A 587 17.50 -40.31 -27.04
C ILE A 587 17.77 -40.09 -28.52
N SER A 588 16.72 -40.06 -29.34
CA SER A 588 16.82 -39.92 -30.79
C SER A 588 15.93 -38.80 -31.31
N THR A 589 16.48 -37.94 -32.16
CA THR A 589 15.82 -36.75 -32.73
C THR A 589 16.26 -36.54 -34.19
N PRO A 590 15.48 -35.86 -35.05
CA PRO A 590 15.96 -35.48 -36.39
C PRO A 590 17.30 -34.74 -36.32
N ALA A 591 18.26 -35.14 -37.16
CA ALA A 591 19.59 -34.54 -37.19
C ALA A 591 19.56 -33.15 -37.86
N PRO A 592 20.10 -32.10 -37.22
CA PRO A 592 20.22 -30.79 -37.85
C PRO A 592 21.15 -30.80 -39.07
N THR A 593 21.02 -29.79 -39.93
CA THR A 593 21.94 -29.50 -41.04
C THR A 593 22.59 -28.13 -40.81
N GLY A 594 23.81 -27.92 -41.29
CA GLY A 594 24.59 -26.71 -41.02
C GLY A 594 25.44 -26.85 -39.75
N THR A 595 25.77 -25.72 -39.14
CA THR A 595 26.51 -25.67 -37.86
C THR A 595 25.53 -25.65 -36.70
N PHE A 596 25.70 -26.54 -35.73
CA PHE A 596 24.88 -26.65 -34.52
C PHE A 596 25.71 -27.07 -33.31
N GLU A 597 25.27 -26.69 -32.12
CA GLU A 597 25.84 -27.14 -30.86
C GLU A 597 25.10 -28.38 -30.35
N VAL A 598 25.85 -29.32 -29.78
CA VAL A 598 25.32 -30.48 -29.07
C VAL A 598 25.83 -30.45 -27.65
N VAL A 599 24.92 -30.61 -26.68
CA VAL A 599 25.26 -30.92 -25.30
C VAL A 599 24.64 -32.26 -24.91
N ILE A 600 25.46 -33.17 -24.41
CA ILE A 600 25.02 -34.43 -23.83
C ILE A 600 25.34 -34.42 -22.34
N SER A 601 24.44 -34.95 -21.53
CA SER A 601 24.62 -34.98 -20.08
C SER A 601 24.07 -36.27 -19.51
N GLY A 602 24.74 -36.83 -18.50
CA GLY A 602 24.27 -38.02 -17.78
C GLY A 602 24.68 -38.02 -16.32
N ASP A 603 23.86 -38.67 -15.49
CA ASP A 603 24.13 -38.97 -14.08
C ASP A 603 23.53 -40.33 -13.71
N CYS A 604 24.39 -41.26 -13.32
CA CYS A 604 24.07 -42.64 -12.95
C CYS A 604 23.71 -42.81 -11.46
N LEU A 605 24.06 -41.85 -10.59
CA LEU A 605 23.87 -42.00 -9.14
C LEU A 605 22.81 -41.07 -8.58
N GLY A 606 22.85 -39.79 -8.94
CA GLY A 606 21.89 -38.80 -8.45
C GLY A 606 20.58 -38.89 -9.22
N GLY A 607 20.64 -38.62 -10.51
CA GLY A 607 19.48 -38.53 -11.40
C GLY A 607 18.98 -39.84 -12.02
N GLN A 608 19.88 -40.78 -12.29
CA GLN A 608 19.63 -41.95 -13.15
C GLN A 608 19.00 -41.55 -14.51
N LYS A 609 19.52 -40.47 -15.10
CA LYS A 609 19.01 -39.87 -16.33
C LYS A 609 20.15 -39.51 -17.29
N ALA A 610 19.83 -39.49 -18.58
CA ALA A 610 20.61 -38.86 -19.63
C ALA A 610 19.76 -37.78 -20.33
N ALA A 611 20.40 -36.74 -20.86
CA ALA A 611 19.75 -35.68 -21.61
C ALA A 611 20.58 -35.31 -22.85
N LEU A 612 19.88 -34.94 -23.93
CA LEU A 612 20.44 -34.42 -25.17
C LEU A 612 19.88 -33.02 -25.43
N TYR A 613 20.76 -32.06 -25.72
CA TYR A 613 20.41 -30.71 -26.13
C TYR A 613 21.00 -30.40 -27.51
N ILE A 614 20.27 -29.60 -28.30
CA ILE A 614 20.70 -29.07 -29.59
C ILE A 614 20.48 -27.56 -29.58
N ASP A 615 21.53 -26.78 -29.81
CA ASP A 615 21.50 -25.31 -29.78
C ASP A 615 20.81 -24.77 -28.50
N GLY A 616 21.23 -25.29 -27.35
CA GLY A 616 20.66 -24.98 -26.03
C GLY A 616 19.27 -25.59 -25.75
N THR A 617 18.57 -26.13 -26.76
CA THR A 617 17.22 -26.67 -26.62
C THR A 617 17.24 -28.14 -26.21
N LEU A 618 16.50 -28.52 -25.16
CA LEU A 618 16.38 -29.91 -24.73
C LEU A 618 15.65 -30.75 -25.78
N ALA A 619 16.37 -31.66 -26.44
CA ALA A 619 15.83 -32.57 -27.44
C ALA A 619 15.16 -33.81 -26.81
N GLY A 620 15.64 -34.25 -25.64
CA GLY A 620 15.02 -35.35 -24.90
C GLY A 620 15.77 -35.73 -23.63
N VAL A 621 15.10 -36.52 -22.79
CA VAL A 621 15.62 -37.12 -21.55
C VAL A 621 15.20 -38.58 -21.52
N ASP A 622 16.08 -39.46 -21.05
CA ASP A 622 15.79 -40.88 -20.84
C ASP A 622 16.45 -41.39 -19.56
N SER A 623 15.93 -42.48 -18.98
CA SER A 623 16.45 -43.08 -17.76
C SER A 623 17.67 -43.97 -18.04
N VAL A 624 18.64 -43.99 -17.13
CA VAL A 624 19.82 -44.86 -17.19
C VAL A 624 20.10 -45.46 -15.80
N ALA A 625 20.04 -46.79 -15.69
CA ALA A 625 20.37 -47.51 -14.45
C ALA A 625 21.83 -48.01 -14.38
N ALA A 626 22.64 -47.71 -15.40
CA ALA A 626 24.05 -48.09 -15.41
C ALA A 626 24.81 -47.55 -14.20
N ALA A 627 25.78 -48.30 -13.69
CA ALA A 627 26.60 -47.85 -12.56
C ALA A 627 27.58 -46.72 -12.92
N TYR A 628 27.98 -46.65 -14.19
CA TYR A 628 28.94 -45.68 -14.72
C TYR A 628 28.54 -45.26 -16.14
N LEU A 629 28.93 -44.04 -16.53
CA LEU A 629 28.67 -43.51 -17.88
C LEU A 629 29.76 -43.90 -18.88
N THR A 630 30.99 -44.10 -18.41
CA THR A 630 32.16 -44.37 -19.25
C THR A 630 32.93 -45.57 -18.73
N GLY A 631 33.47 -46.38 -19.64
CA GLY A 631 34.24 -47.58 -19.31
C GLY A 631 35.75 -47.32 -19.21
N ASN A 632 36.53 -48.42 -19.21
CA ASN A 632 37.98 -48.41 -18.98
C ASN A 632 38.84 -48.35 -20.26
N ARG A 633 38.25 -48.04 -21.41
CA ARG A 633 38.99 -47.93 -22.66
C ARG A 633 38.93 -46.52 -23.23
N ASN A 634 39.63 -46.31 -24.34
CA ASN A 634 39.72 -44.99 -24.95
C ASN A 634 38.47 -44.75 -25.78
N GLY A 635 37.87 -43.57 -25.64
CA GLY A 635 36.91 -43.07 -26.62
C GLY A 635 37.57 -42.14 -27.63
N GLY A 636 36.78 -41.59 -28.56
CA GLY A 636 37.27 -40.63 -29.54
C GLY A 636 36.24 -39.54 -29.88
N LEU A 637 36.75 -38.37 -30.25
CA LEU A 637 35.94 -37.33 -30.89
C LEU A 637 35.96 -37.58 -32.40
N ALA A 638 34.78 -37.57 -33.04
CA ALA A 638 34.66 -37.74 -34.49
C ALA A 638 35.20 -39.08 -35.05
N GLN A 639 35.42 -40.08 -34.19
CA GLN A 639 36.02 -41.36 -34.55
C GLN A 639 35.55 -42.47 -33.61
N VAL A 640 35.45 -43.69 -34.13
CA VAL A 640 35.27 -44.91 -33.33
C VAL A 640 36.65 -45.46 -32.93
N TRP A 641 36.91 -45.57 -31.61
CA TRP A 641 38.19 -46.09 -31.09
C TRP A 641 38.09 -47.51 -30.52
N ASP A 642 36.89 -47.97 -30.16
CA ASP A 642 36.65 -49.30 -29.58
C ASP A 642 35.28 -49.86 -30.04
N GLU A 643 35.05 -51.16 -29.80
CA GLU A 643 33.75 -51.78 -30.03
C GLU A 643 32.69 -51.18 -29.09
N ILE A 644 31.71 -50.45 -29.66
CA ILE A 644 30.38 -50.31 -29.07
C ILE A 644 29.45 -51.27 -29.80
N PRO A 645 29.12 -52.43 -29.20
CA PRO A 645 28.31 -53.48 -29.84
C PRO A 645 26.88 -53.09 -30.24
N SER A 646 26.38 -51.94 -29.76
CA SER A 646 25.03 -51.45 -30.04
C SER A 646 25.04 -50.04 -30.64
N ASN A 647 25.96 -49.75 -31.56
CA ASN A 647 25.82 -48.58 -32.40
C ASN A 647 24.55 -48.75 -33.27
N PRO A 648 23.51 -47.90 -33.15
CA PRO A 648 22.31 -47.97 -33.98
C PRO A 648 22.63 -47.95 -35.48
N ALA A 649 23.76 -47.36 -35.85
CA ALA A 649 24.23 -47.27 -37.23
C ALA A 649 24.89 -48.57 -37.76
N GLY A 650 25.14 -49.57 -36.91
CA GLY A 650 25.71 -50.86 -37.32
C GLY A 650 27.17 -50.83 -37.78
N TRP A 651 27.95 -49.79 -37.45
CA TRP A 651 29.37 -49.72 -37.82
C TRP A 651 30.23 -50.72 -37.03
N SER A 652 31.23 -51.30 -37.69
CA SER A 652 32.22 -52.19 -37.08
C SER A 652 33.28 -51.45 -36.28
N ALA A 653 34.00 -52.22 -35.45
CA ALA A 653 34.97 -51.81 -34.44
C ALA A 653 36.12 -50.87 -34.86
N GLU A 654 36.40 -50.68 -36.16
CA GLU A 654 37.64 -50.02 -36.58
C GLU A 654 37.41 -49.16 -37.84
N GLY A 655 37.69 -47.85 -37.73
CA GLY A 655 38.01 -46.97 -38.86
C GLY A 655 36.86 -46.43 -39.72
N ASP A 656 35.71 -47.10 -39.77
CA ASP A 656 34.67 -46.83 -40.79
C ASP A 656 33.60 -45.79 -40.40
N GLY A 657 33.91 -44.87 -39.47
CA GLY A 657 32.95 -43.85 -39.00
C GLY A 657 33.52 -42.44 -38.82
N LEU A 658 34.70 -42.16 -39.39
CA LEU A 658 35.40 -40.89 -39.23
C LEU A 658 34.59 -39.74 -39.81
N ASN A 659 34.27 -38.78 -38.97
CA ASN A 659 33.44 -37.67 -39.34
C ASN A 659 34.10 -36.34 -38.96
N THR A 660 34.54 -35.58 -39.96
CA THR A 660 35.15 -34.25 -39.76
C THR A 660 34.17 -33.18 -39.26
N MET A 661 32.93 -33.54 -38.91
CA MET A 661 31.89 -32.62 -38.44
C MET A 661 32.28 -31.88 -37.15
N VAL A 662 33.07 -32.50 -36.26
CA VAL A 662 33.41 -31.93 -34.94
C VAL A 662 34.90 -31.66 -34.86
N SER A 663 35.28 -30.43 -34.49
CA SER A 663 36.69 -30.03 -34.34
C SER A 663 37.17 -30.09 -32.89
N GLU A 664 36.31 -29.71 -31.95
CA GLU A 664 36.64 -29.67 -30.52
C GLU A 664 35.44 -29.99 -29.62
N ALA A 665 35.72 -30.45 -28.40
CA ALA A 665 34.73 -30.69 -27.35
C ALA A 665 35.21 -30.18 -25.98
N ALA A 666 34.30 -29.57 -25.23
CA ALA A 666 34.46 -29.23 -23.83
C ALA A 666 33.85 -30.34 -22.96
N ILE A 667 34.61 -30.80 -21.96
CA ILE A 667 34.20 -31.88 -21.06
C ILE A 667 34.06 -31.33 -19.64
N PHE A 668 32.95 -31.64 -18.99
CA PHE A 668 32.64 -31.28 -17.60
C PHE A 668 32.50 -32.57 -16.80
N ALA A 669 33.63 -33.13 -16.35
CA ALA A 669 33.64 -34.38 -15.61
C ALA A 669 33.06 -34.16 -14.20
N GLY A 670 32.16 -35.06 -13.79
CA GLY A 670 31.54 -35.05 -12.47
C GLY A 670 30.38 -34.08 -12.34
N GLN A 671 29.91 -33.51 -13.46
CA GLN A 671 28.88 -32.48 -13.51
C GLN A 671 27.80 -32.88 -14.51
N ALA A 672 26.53 -32.63 -14.17
CA ALA A 672 25.36 -32.96 -14.97
C ALA A 672 24.41 -31.75 -15.02
N THR A 673 23.67 -31.64 -16.12
CA THR A 673 22.72 -30.53 -16.37
C THR A 673 21.51 -30.63 -15.44
N ALA A 674 20.77 -29.52 -15.28
CA ALA A 674 19.60 -29.49 -14.40
C ALA A 674 18.51 -30.51 -14.78
N ALA A 675 18.30 -30.80 -16.07
CA ALA A 675 17.32 -31.80 -16.52
C ALA A 675 17.68 -33.23 -16.11
N VAL A 676 18.95 -33.47 -15.78
CA VAL A 676 19.46 -34.77 -15.33
C VAL A 676 19.44 -34.88 -13.80
N THR A 677 19.74 -33.79 -13.08
CA THR A 677 19.84 -33.80 -11.61
C THR A 677 18.53 -33.52 -10.86
N SER A 678 17.53 -32.96 -11.56
CA SER A 678 16.14 -32.85 -11.07
C SER A 678 15.37 -34.15 -11.27
#